data_AF-A0A7C4Z9R5-F1
#
_entry.id   AF-A0A7C4Z9R5-F1
#
_cell.length_a   1.000
_cell.length_b   1.000
_cell.length_c   1.000
_cell.angle_alpha   90.00
_cell.angle_beta   90.00
_cell.angle_gamma   90.00
#
_symmetry.space_group_name_H-M   'P 1'
#
loop_
_entity.id
_entity.type
_entity.pdbx_description
1 polymer ?
#
loop_
_entity_poly.entity_id
_entity_poly.type
_entity_poly.pdbx_seq_one_letter_code
_entity_poly.pdbx_strand_id
1 'polypeptide(L)'
;MPVLNRLQAALEPHLGSRTQAVLAEGLTRLGLKPESLDPDRAAILLKRFVYRELQAQMDAAAARKVVEGVLRELGEDAMPQAAPEPEDPRKLVQRALSRFKLYFEWPEVQRLRSLAALVEASEGSGEPTDDLLAEARSQIELLEEKLQNALLRQARDISELEDALERVKNIGGPKPRRLQSLLNQIKEAQQQETLATAEVERARKLAADLRKLVESSVVQNPTLVPEAPPETQDSGLIALEDEEAPEPMETESEAFEILIDFDNLEPEVADRIREIDLAEEQRRLERLKEQYAAVLDTEAVTPVLEAVEATLSAGELAGERMDELQRALEEAQKDAVAEARARYEWLSERLRSLENEDDELDSRRARTQLELIKESLEMGVLPGDLEQAERQVKALEEALANKKQEAARRARLLEEARGLVEHAREALPGGDLPELAGFRERLALLEAGLEAGDVDEALLGRLKSELPELLGGLAKAAEAERAHLLARLDALPEIEELANDRSALRIRLEEGAPEDLEDEVAALEERARAYVAERVEELKNRLKAFELDTAFLDAASKQLRAGEFPNLAELARQSEQELASAREPLLQELRKLRASAQRLQDLDDGDLLGQLERAEAQLEHGRVDLEPLKARLQALLERREVWRGELEQRYLRLRERFETARAVGGETAYRALTLLDFLEKGASRIKRLGTSGLAEMENSLAEAERLVDQLEQEYAAAKEVAQQLSGNDLDELLGVFDAPEPRPEAATREPEGEAAPESTPDELASLRFRGVVWAGWLEDLAPERLDAGRVHDFAAELESLREEVGAGELRLAVLALPQHSFLLARLGERYLAALAEKPQLSKLIHQIQRLQIPS
;
A
#
# COMPACT_ATOMS: atom_id res chain seq x y z
N MET A 1 37.53 41.44 35.05
CA MET A 1 38.55 42.29 34.41
C MET A 1 38.42 42.44 32.89
N PRO A 2 38.38 41.41 32.02
CA PRO A 2 38.41 41.63 30.57
C PRO A 2 37.22 42.46 30.05
N VAL A 3 36.01 42.20 30.53
CA VAL A 3 34.77 42.90 30.12
C VAL A 3 34.86 44.42 30.36
N LEU A 4 35.35 44.86 31.53
CA LEU A 4 35.44 46.29 31.84
C LEU A 4 36.46 47.02 30.95
N ASN A 5 37.59 46.40 30.63
CA ASN A 5 38.58 46.98 29.74
C ASN A 5 38.06 47.06 28.28
N ARG A 6 37.29 46.05 27.83
CA ARG A 6 36.59 46.09 26.52
C ARG A 6 35.57 47.22 26.49
N LEU A 7 34.71 47.33 27.51
CA LEU A 7 33.73 48.42 27.64
C LEU A 7 34.39 49.80 27.61
N GLN A 8 35.50 50.00 28.33
CA GLN A 8 36.22 51.26 28.29
C GLN A 8 36.74 51.54 26.87
N ALA A 9 37.46 50.61 26.25
CA ALA A 9 38.04 50.79 24.92
C ALA A 9 36.98 51.07 23.83
N ALA A 10 35.80 50.47 23.92
CA ALA A 10 34.69 50.68 22.99
C ALA A 10 33.94 52.01 23.19
N LEU A 11 33.95 52.56 24.42
CA LEU A 11 33.26 53.81 24.76
C LEU A 11 34.18 55.04 24.74
N GLU A 12 35.49 54.86 24.88
CA GLU A 12 36.49 55.92 24.90
C GLU A 12 36.51 56.79 23.61
N PRO A 13 36.22 56.28 22.40
CA PRO A 13 35.99 57.10 21.20
C PRO A 13 34.76 58.01 21.28
N HIS A 14 33.77 57.70 22.13
CA HIS A 14 32.47 58.37 22.19
C HIS A 14 32.29 59.28 23.41
N LEU A 15 32.88 58.92 24.56
CA LEU A 15 32.81 59.68 25.82
C LEU A 15 34.17 60.25 26.26
N GLY A 16 35.26 59.92 25.55
CA GLY A 16 36.60 60.45 25.79
C GLY A 16 37.09 60.23 27.23
N SER A 17 37.71 61.26 27.81
CA SER A 17 38.26 61.22 29.17
C SER A 17 37.21 61.07 30.29
N ARG A 18 35.90 61.19 29.98
CA ARG A 18 34.83 60.90 30.96
C ARG A 18 34.50 59.41 31.07
N THR A 19 34.89 58.58 30.10
CA THR A 19 34.52 57.15 30.03
C THR A 19 34.81 56.39 31.33
N GLN A 20 36.01 56.55 31.88
CA GLN A 20 36.41 55.91 33.14
C GLN A 20 35.57 56.36 34.34
N ALA A 21 35.22 57.66 34.41
CA ALA A 21 34.40 58.21 35.47
C ALA A 21 32.95 57.69 35.39
N VAL A 22 32.35 57.68 34.19
CA VAL A 22 30.98 57.19 33.98
C VAL A 22 30.86 55.69 34.26
N LEU A 23 31.86 54.89 33.86
CA LEU A 23 31.89 53.45 34.17
C LEU A 23 32.09 53.19 35.67
N ALA A 24 32.98 53.93 36.35
CA ALA A 24 33.19 53.81 37.79
C ALA A 24 31.96 54.26 38.60
N GLU A 25 31.27 55.31 38.17
CA GLU A 25 30.03 55.76 38.78
C GLU A 25 28.87 54.78 38.52
N GLY A 26 28.78 54.20 37.32
CA GLY A 26 27.83 53.13 37.02
C GLY A 26 28.05 51.88 37.87
N LEU A 27 29.30 51.44 38.04
CA LEU A 27 29.66 50.30 38.90
C LEU A 27 29.32 50.56 40.37
N THR A 28 29.68 51.73 40.91
CA THR A 28 29.41 52.07 42.32
C THR A 28 27.92 52.27 42.60
N ARG A 29 27.15 52.86 41.67
CA ARG A 29 25.68 52.95 41.76
C ARG A 29 24.97 51.59 41.63
N LEU A 30 25.62 50.60 41.03
CA LEU A 30 25.16 49.19 40.99
C LEU A 30 25.72 48.32 42.13
N GLY A 31 26.58 48.86 43.01
CA GLY A 31 27.23 48.12 44.08
C GLY A 31 28.25 47.05 43.62
N LEU A 32 28.66 47.07 42.36
CA LEU A 32 29.51 46.04 41.75
C LEU A 32 31.00 46.39 41.85
N LYS A 33 31.83 45.37 42.10
CA LYS A 33 33.30 45.49 41.98
C LYS A 33 33.72 45.38 40.51
N PRO A 34 34.80 46.08 40.05
CA PRO A 34 35.33 45.99 38.68
C PRO A 34 35.65 44.56 38.20
N GLU A 35 35.98 43.67 39.13
CA GLU A 35 36.36 42.29 38.87
C GLU A 35 35.14 41.40 38.57
N SER A 36 33.99 41.69 39.19
CA SER A 36 32.74 40.91 39.11
C SER A 36 31.74 41.47 38.07
N LEU A 37 32.26 42.00 36.96
CA LEU A 37 31.46 42.51 35.84
C LEU A 37 31.42 41.49 34.70
N ASP A 38 30.20 41.16 34.30
CA ASP A 38 29.80 40.03 33.47
C ASP A 38 28.82 40.55 32.38
N PRO A 39 28.75 39.98 31.16
CA PRO A 39 27.93 40.50 30.04
C PRO A 39 26.54 41.04 30.39
N ASP A 40 25.71 40.32 31.14
CA ASP A 40 24.36 40.79 31.50
C ASP A 40 24.38 42.04 32.39
N ARG A 41 25.35 42.10 33.31
CA ARG A 41 25.55 43.24 34.20
C ARG A 41 26.18 44.42 33.45
N ALA A 42 27.03 44.15 32.47
CA ALA A 42 27.50 45.14 31.50
C ALA A 42 26.35 45.72 30.67
N ALA A 43 25.38 44.90 30.25
CA ALA A 43 24.20 45.35 29.52
C ALA A 43 23.32 46.29 30.34
N ILE A 44 23.10 46.01 31.62
CA ILE A 44 22.37 46.90 32.54
C ILE A 44 23.13 48.23 32.71
N LEU A 45 24.45 48.17 32.90
CA LEU A 45 25.30 49.35 33.07
C LEU A 45 25.30 50.24 31.82
N LEU A 46 25.44 49.63 30.63
CA LEU A 46 25.35 50.30 29.33
C LEU A 46 23.98 50.97 29.12
N LYS A 47 22.89 50.20 29.23
CA LYS A 47 21.53 50.66 28.92
C LYS A 47 20.98 51.71 29.89
N ARG A 48 21.43 51.76 31.15
CA ARG A 48 20.90 52.70 32.17
C ARG A 48 21.78 53.90 32.49
N PHE A 49 23.11 53.74 32.47
CA PHE A 49 24.04 54.81 32.88
C PHE A 49 24.79 55.40 31.68
N VAL A 50 25.46 54.56 30.89
CA VAL A 50 26.24 55.03 29.72
C VAL A 50 25.33 55.63 28.66
N TYR A 51 24.18 55.01 28.37
CA TYR A 51 23.19 55.53 27.43
C TYR A 51 22.72 56.95 27.79
N ARG A 52 22.56 57.26 29.09
CA ARG A 52 22.13 58.57 29.56
C ARG A 52 23.20 59.65 29.39
N GLU A 53 24.48 59.33 29.57
CA GLU A 53 25.59 60.26 29.31
C GLU A 53 25.84 60.42 27.79
N LEU A 54 25.68 59.36 27.00
CA LEU A 54 25.70 59.45 25.53
C LEU A 54 24.59 60.37 25.02
N GLN A 55 23.35 60.25 25.53
CA GLN A 55 22.23 61.16 25.22
C GLN A 55 22.49 62.63 25.59
N ALA A 56 23.49 62.92 26.44
CA ALA A 56 23.90 64.29 26.76
C ALA A 56 24.95 64.87 25.80
N GLN A 57 25.47 64.05 24.85
CA GLN A 57 26.50 64.44 23.88
C GLN A 57 26.12 64.16 22.42
N MET A 58 25.21 63.22 22.16
CA MET A 58 24.67 62.90 20.83
C MET A 58 23.16 62.62 20.91
N ASP A 59 22.49 62.51 19.76
CA ASP A 59 21.06 62.22 19.71
C ASP A 59 20.73 60.81 20.23
N ALA A 60 19.47 60.61 20.62
CA ALA A 60 19.03 59.36 21.24
C ALA A 60 19.13 58.13 20.31
N ALA A 61 19.06 58.31 18.98
CA ALA A 61 19.18 57.19 18.04
C ALA A 61 20.66 56.78 17.85
N ALA A 62 21.57 57.74 17.72
CA ALA A 62 23.01 57.47 17.70
C ALA A 62 23.49 56.85 19.03
N ALA A 63 23.09 57.43 20.18
CA ALA A 63 23.43 56.91 21.50
C ALA A 63 22.95 55.45 21.69
N ARG A 64 21.76 55.12 21.17
CA ARG A 64 21.20 53.77 21.21
C ARG A 64 21.96 52.81 20.30
N LYS A 65 22.28 53.24 19.07
CA LYS A 65 23.05 52.46 18.11
C LYS A 65 24.47 52.13 18.59
N VAL A 66 25.13 53.04 19.33
CA VAL A 66 26.41 52.77 20.01
C VAL A 66 26.24 51.69 21.09
N VAL A 67 25.24 51.84 21.98
CA VAL A 67 24.98 50.86 23.06
C VAL A 67 24.61 49.47 22.52
N GLU A 68 23.80 49.39 21.47
CA GLU A 68 23.44 48.13 20.80
C GLU A 68 24.56 47.56 19.92
N GLY A 69 25.54 48.37 19.52
CA GLY A 69 26.79 47.93 18.88
C GLY A 69 27.70 47.21 19.88
N VAL A 70 28.09 47.91 20.95
CA VAL A 70 28.96 47.37 22.01
C VAL A 70 28.36 46.14 22.69
N LEU A 71 27.03 46.02 22.75
CA LEU A 71 26.37 44.81 23.26
C LEU A 71 26.49 43.59 22.35
N ARG A 72 26.52 43.78 21.03
CA ARG A 72 26.69 42.69 20.07
C ARG A 72 28.12 42.15 20.09
N GLU A 73 29.11 43.04 20.14
CA GLU A 73 30.53 42.70 20.31
C GLU A 73 30.84 41.98 21.64
N LEU A 74 29.95 42.08 22.65
CA LEU A 74 30.04 41.33 23.91
C LEU A 74 29.28 40.00 23.89
N GLY A 75 28.36 39.79 22.94
CA GLY A 75 27.56 38.56 22.82
C GLY A 75 28.17 37.54 21.85
N GLU A 76 28.76 37.98 20.74
CA GLU A 76 29.28 37.09 19.68
C GLU A 76 30.49 36.23 20.12
N ASP A 77 31.17 36.62 21.22
CA ASP A 77 32.33 35.93 21.80
C ASP A 77 31.92 34.89 22.88
N ALA A 78 30.63 34.79 23.23
CA ALA A 78 30.12 34.07 24.40
C ALA A 78 29.81 32.56 24.17
N MET A 79 30.71 31.89 23.43
CA MET A 79 30.71 30.45 23.06
C MET A 79 29.60 29.96 22.11
N PRO A 80 29.92 29.02 21.20
CA PRO A 80 28.93 28.31 20.40
C PRO A 80 28.20 27.28 21.27
N GLN A 81 26.86 27.25 21.20
CA GLN A 81 26.07 26.21 21.86
C GLN A 81 26.22 24.89 21.09
N ALA A 82 26.72 23.86 21.77
CA ALA A 82 26.46 22.48 21.37
C ALA A 82 24.97 22.18 21.61
N ALA A 83 24.41 21.24 20.83
CA ALA A 83 23.03 20.79 21.04
C ALA A 83 22.88 20.20 22.45
N PRO A 84 21.71 20.39 23.12
CA PRO A 84 21.45 19.77 24.41
C PRO A 84 21.47 18.24 24.31
N GLU A 85 21.87 17.57 25.38
CA GLU A 85 21.65 16.13 25.52
C GLU A 85 20.14 15.84 25.45
N PRO A 86 19.71 14.74 24.82
CA PRO A 86 18.28 14.44 24.65
C PRO A 86 17.61 14.25 26.01
N GLU A 87 16.62 15.10 26.33
CA GLU A 87 15.80 14.92 27.53
C GLU A 87 15.12 13.54 27.51
N ASP A 88 15.11 12.89 28.67
CA ASP A 88 14.41 11.63 28.91
C ASP A 88 12.92 11.79 28.51
N PRO A 89 12.42 11.02 27.52
CA PRO A 89 11.07 11.17 27.00
C PRO A 89 9.99 11.08 28.09
N ARG A 90 10.19 10.24 29.11
CA ARG A 90 9.21 10.05 30.19
C ARG A 90 9.11 11.30 31.08
N LYS A 91 10.25 11.95 31.34
CA LYS A 91 10.28 13.24 32.08
C LYS A 91 9.65 14.38 31.27
N LEU A 92 9.83 14.38 29.95
CA LEU A 92 9.21 15.34 29.04
C LEU A 92 7.67 15.23 29.08
N VAL A 93 7.11 14.01 29.05
CA VAL A 93 5.66 13.78 29.18
C VAL A 93 5.12 14.25 30.54
N GLN A 94 5.77 13.90 31.65
CA GLN A 94 5.36 14.33 33.00
C GLN A 94 5.43 15.86 33.18
N ARG A 95 6.43 16.50 32.57
CA ARG A 95 6.58 17.97 32.52
C ARG A 95 5.47 18.63 31.71
N ALA A 96 5.10 18.05 30.56
CA ALA A 96 3.99 18.54 29.75
C ALA A 96 2.65 18.40 30.47
N LEU A 97 2.36 17.25 31.10
CA LEU A 97 1.17 17.09 31.95
C LEU A 97 1.09 18.14 33.06
N SER A 98 2.24 18.52 33.63
CA SER A 98 2.33 19.58 34.63
C SER A 98 2.04 20.97 34.03
N ARG A 99 2.53 21.26 32.81
CA ARG A 99 2.27 22.52 32.07
C ARG A 99 0.80 22.65 31.63
N PHE A 100 0.21 21.60 31.09
CA PHE A 100 -1.17 21.59 30.58
C PHE A 100 -2.23 21.28 31.66
N LYS A 101 -1.85 21.17 32.94
CA LYS A 101 -2.75 20.81 34.06
C LYS A 101 -4.00 21.69 34.15
N LEU A 102 -3.91 22.97 33.79
CA LEU A 102 -4.99 23.95 33.83
C LEU A 102 -6.02 23.80 32.70
N TYR A 103 -5.71 23.04 31.64
CA TYR A 103 -6.54 22.91 30.45
C TYR A 103 -7.19 21.53 30.36
N PHE A 104 -7.79 21.07 31.48
CA PHE A 104 -8.42 19.73 31.56
C PHE A 104 -9.54 19.54 30.53
N GLU A 105 -10.30 20.60 30.23
CA GLU A 105 -11.39 20.57 29.24
C GLU A 105 -10.90 20.39 27.78
N TRP A 106 -9.60 20.39 27.51
CA TRP A 106 -9.07 20.14 26.17
C TRP A 106 -8.97 18.63 25.90
N PRO A 107 -9.61 18.11 24.84
CA PRO A 107 -9.56 16.68 24.50
C PRO A 107 -8.13 16.18 24.30
N GLU A 108 -7.25 17.03 23.77
CA GLU A 108 -5.85 16.71 23.54
C GLU A 108 -5.06 16.49 24.85
N VAL A 109 -5.46 17.16 25.94
CA VAL A 109 -4.86 16.99 27.28
C VAL A 109 -5.34 15.69 27.93
N GLN A 110 -6.58 15.26 27.67
CA GLN A 110 -7.05 13.95 28.11
C GLN A 110 -6.28 12.82 27.41
N ARG A 111 -6.10 12.91 26.09
CA ARG A 111 -5.25 11.97 25.34
C ARG A 111 -3.80 11.93 25.85
N LEU A 112 -3.24 13.07 26.25
CA LEU A 112 -1.90 13.09 26.85
C LEU A 112 -1.86 12.38 28.23
N ARG A 113 -2.95 12.45 29.01
CA ARG A 113 -3.07 11.75 30.30
C ARG A 113 -3.22 10.25 30.13
N SER A 114 -4.04 9.79 29.19
CA SER A 114 -4.21 8.36 28.92
C SER A 114 -2.92 7.76 28.34
N LEU A 115 -2.23 8.46 27.43
CA LEU A 115 -0.88 8.08 26.96
C LEU A 115 0.12 7.96 28.11
N ALA A 116 0.14 8.91 29.06
CA ALA A 116 1.02 8.82 30.23
C ALA A 116 0.66 7.67 31.18
N ALA A 117 -0.65 7.42 31.40
CA ALA A 117 -1.12 6.31 32.23
C ALA A 117 -0.74 4.95 31.63
N LEU A 118 -0.82 4.79 30.29
CA LEU A 118 -0.36 3.58 29.61
C LEU A 118 1.16 3.44 29.64
N VAL A 119 1.93 4.54 29.60
CA VAL A 119 3.39 4.50 29.83
C VAL A 119 3.73 4.05 31.26
N GLU A 120 3.04 4.56 32.28
CA GLU A 120 3.22 4.11 33.67
C GLU A 120 2.80 2.64 33.88
N ALA A 121 1.72 2.18 33.22
CA ALA A 121 1.28 0.79 33.27
C ALA A 121 2.27 -0.17 32.58
N SER A 122 2.79 0.20 31.41
CA SER A 122 3.75 -0.60 30.64
C SER A 122 5.15 -0.67 31.27
N GLU A 123 5.54 0.33 32.07
CA GLU A 123 6.69 0.20 32.98
C GLU A 123 6.53 -0.94 34.00
N GLY A 124 5.31 -1.16 34.49
CA GLY A 124 4.99 -2.22 35.45
C GLY A 124 4.98 -3.63 34.86
N SER A 125 4.65 -3.77 33.57
CA SER A 125 4.68 -5.05 32.82
C SER A 125 6.03 -5.33 32.14
N GLY A 126 6.89 -4.31 31.98
CA GLY A 126 8.18 -4.42 31.29
C GLY A 126 8.09 -4.36 29.76
N GLU A 127 7.07 -3.65 29.25
CA GLU A 127 6.75 -3.58 27.82
C GLU A 127 7.44 -2.40 27.12
N PRO A 128 7.69 -2.47 25.79
CA PRO A 128 8.39 -1.43 25.06
C PRO A 128 7.54 -0.15 24.96
N THR A 129 8.03 0.94 25.54
CA THR A 129 7.31 2.22 25.61
C THR A 129 7.57 3.18 24.44
N ASP A 130 8.47 2.84 23.51
CA ASP A 130 9.04 3.82 22.58
C ASP A 130 8.01 4.39 21.59
N ASP A 131 7.07 3.56 21.12
CA ASP A 131 5.93 4.00 20.30
C ASP A 131 5.01 4.96 21.08
N LEU A 132 4.62 4.60 22.32
CA LEU A 132 3.76 5.43 23.17
C LEU A 132 4.42 6.78 23.51
N LEU A 133 5.74 6.78 23.70
CA LEU A 133 6.52 7.99 23.97
C LEU A 133 6.76 8.86 22.72
N ALA A 134 6.79 8.26 21.53
CA ALA A 134 6.79 9.00 20.26
C ALA A 134 5.41 9.64 20.01
N GLU A 135 4.32 8.90 20.24
CA GLU A 135 2.95 9.40 20.12
C GLU A 135 2.68 10.52 21.14
N ALA A 136 3.09 10.34 22.40
CA ALA A 136 2.99 11.38 23.43
C ALA A 136 3.82 12.62 23.11
N ARG A 137 4.99 12.50 22.47
CA ARG A 137 5.77 13.67 21.98
C ARG A 137 5.01 14.45 20.91
N SER A 138 4.45 13.78 19.90
CA SER A 138 3.65 14.45 18.86
C SER A 138 2.39 15.10 19.44
N GLN A 139 1.76 14.46 20.42
CA GLN A 139 0.62 15.02 21.16
C GLN A 139 0.99 16.27 21.96
N ILE A 140 2.23 16.36 22.48
CA ILE A 140 2.76 17.55 23.18
C ILE A 140 3.07 18.67 22.19
N GLU A 141 3.66 18.36 21.03
CA GLU A 141 3.90 19.34 19.96
C GLU A 141 2.58 19.99 19.49
N LEU A 142 1.53 19.18 19.27
CA LEU A 142 0.18 19.65 18.95
C LEU A 142 -0.43 20.53 20.05
N LEU A 143 -0.26 20.14 21.32
CA LEU A 143 -0.72 20.91 22.48
C LEU A 143 0.03 22.23 22.64
N GLU A 144 1.33 22.26 22.36
CA GLU A 144 2.14 23.49 22.36
C GLU A 144 1.74 24.41 21.19
N GLU A 145 1.52 23.89 19.98
CA GLU A 145 1.00 24.69 18.86
C GLU A 145 -0.39 25.28 19.18
N LYS A 146 -1.31 24.46 19.70
CA LYS A 146 -2.65 24.91 20.11
C LYS A 146 -2.58 26.00 21.20
N LEU A 147 -1.68 25.85 22.18
CA LEU A 147 -1.44 26.86 23.20
C LEU A 147 -0.83 28.15 22.62
N GLN A 148 0.14 28.08 21.72
CA GLN A 148 0.72 29.27 21.09
C GLN A 148 -0.29 30.00 20.20
N ASN A 149 -1.11 29.29 19.43
CA ASN A 149 -2.18 29.88 18.63
C ASN A 149 -3.25 30.56 19.52
N ALA A 150 -3.62 29.94 20.64
CA ALA A 150 -4.50 30.56 21.63
C ALA A 150 -3.86 31.78 22.32
N LEU A 151 -2.56 31.74 22.64
CA LEU A 151 -1.80 32.88 23.20
C LEU A 151 -1.64 34.02 22.19
N LEU A 152 -1.54 33.74 20.89
CA LEU A 152 -1.54 34.77 19.84
C LEU A 152 -2.91 35.45 19.72
N ARG A 153 -4.01 34.68 19.83
CA ARG A 153 -5.37 35.23 19.89
C ARG A 153 -5.58 36.07 21.15
N GLN A 154 -5.10 35.61 22.30
CA GLN A 154 -5.11 36.37 23.56
C GLN A 154 -4.27 37.65 23.48
N ALA A 155 -3.12 37.64 22.80
CA ALA A 155 -2.32 38.85 22.55
C ALA A 155 -3.07 39.86 21.67
N ARG A 156 -3.80 39.40 20.66
CA ARG A 156 -4.69 40.24 19.85
C ARG A 156 -5.85 40.80 20.68
N ASP A 157 -6.50 39.97 21.51
CA ASP A 157 -7.56 40.41 22.42
C ASP A 157 -7.06 41.44 23.44
N ILE A 158 -5.85 41.29 23.99
CA ILE A 158 -5.22 42.31 24.84
C ILE A 158 -5.16 43.66 24.11
N SER A 159 -4.71 43.68 22.85
CA SER A 159 -4.65 44.91 22.05
C SER A 159 -6.05 45.51 21.80
N GLU A 160 -7.04 44.69 21.47
CA GLU A 160 -8.42 45.15 21.19
C GLU A 160 -9.15 45.62 22.47
N LEU A 161 -8.79 45.07 23.63
CA LEU A 161 -9.26 45.46 24.97
C LEU A 161 -8.50 46.69 25.51
N GLU A 162 -7.23 46.89 25.18
CA GLU A 162 -6.52 48.15 25.40
C GLU A 162 -7.20 49.29 24.63
N ASP A 163 -7.46 49.08 23.34
CA ASP A 163 -8.22 49.99 22.49
C ASP A 163 -9.62 50.29 23.03
N ALA A 164 -10.31 49.28 23.59
CA ALA A 164 -11.59 49.48 24.27
C ALA A 164 -11.44 50.35 25.52
N LEU A 165 -10.47 50.03 26.38
CA LEU A 165 -10.24 50.71 27.64
C LEU A 165 -9.82 52.17 27.44
N GLU A 166 -8.99 52.47 26.42
CA GLU A 166 -8.60 53.83 26.04
C GLU A 166 -9.81 54.69 25.66
N ARG A 167 -10.73 54.17 24.86
CA ARG A 167 -11.96 54.87 24.42
C ARG A 167 -12.93 55.10 25.60
N VAL A 168 -13.07 54.12 26.49
CA VAL A 168 -13.96 54.14 27.66
C VAL A 168 -13.40 54.96 28.84
N LYS A 169 -12.08 55.14 28.91
CA LYS A 169 -11.29 55.74 30.01
C LYS A 169 -11.89 57.02 30.61
N ASN A 170 -12.50 57.84 29.75
CA ASN A 170 -13.01 59.18 30.08
C ASN A 170 -14.32 59.17 30.90
N ILE A 171 -15.07 58.05 30.95
CA ILE A 171 -16.29 57.93 31.76
C ILE A 171 -15.97 57.81 33.25
N GLY A 172 -14.88 57.11 33.60
CA GLY A 172 -14.52 56.80 34.98
C GLY A 172 -15.47 55.82 35.68
N GLY A 173 -15.38 55.74 37.01
CA GLY A 173 -16.21 54.84 37.82
C GLY A 173 -15.67 53.39 37.97
N PRO A 174 -16.46 52.48 38.54
CA PRO A 174 -16.01 51.13 38.92
C PRO A 174 -15.89 50.17 37.73
N LYS A 175 -16.78 50.25 36.72
CA LYS A 175 -16.78 49.31 35.58
C LYS A 175 -15.50 49.43 34.72
N PRO A 176 -15.00 50.63 34.32
CA PRO A 176 -13.73 50.76 33.62
C PRO A 176 -12.52 50.32 34.46
N ARG A 177 -12.56 50.51 35.79
CA ARG A 177 -11.52 49.98 36.70
C ARG A 177 -11.53 48.45 36.76
N ARG A 178 -12.70 47.82 36.72
CA ARG A 178 -12.84 46.35 36.64
C ARG A 178 -12.32 45.81 35.31
N LEU A 179 -12.60 46.50 34.19
CA LEU A 179 -12.01 46.18 32.88
C LEU A 179 -10.48 46.31 32.90
N GLN A 180 -9.94 47.39 33.48
CA GLN A 180 -8.49 47.57 33.64
C GLN A 180 -7.85 46.49 34.55
N SER A 181 -8.56 46.04 35.59
CA SER A 181 -8.10 44.95 36.46
C SER A 181 -8.03 43.61 35.71
N LEU A 182 -9.10 43.27 34.97
CA LEU A 182 -9.13 42.07 34.13
C LEU A 182 -8.04 42.12 33.06
N LEU A 183 -7.88 43.26 32.37
CA LEU A 183 -6.84 43.45 31.35
C LEU A 183 -5.43 43.29 31.91
N ASN A 184 -5.17 43.73 33.15
CA ASN A 184 -3.90 43.48 33.82
C ASN A 184 -3.70 41.99 34.14
N GLN A 185 -4.74 41.28 34.59
CA GLN A 185 -4.70 39.84 34.85
C GLN A 185 -4.46 39.02 33.58
N ILE A 186 -5.12 39.37 32.46
CA ILE A 186 -4.90 38.74 31.14
C ILE A 186 -3.47 39.00 30.65
N LYS A 187 -2.94 40.21 30.84
CA LYS A 187 -1.54 40.54 30.50
C LYS A 187 -0.51 39.83 31.39
N GLU A 188 -0.84 39.58 32.65
CA GLU A 188 -0.01 38.82 33.57
C GLU A 188 0.00 37.33 33.19
N ALA A 189 -1.15 36.76 32.87
CA ALA A 189 -1.26 35.41 32.31
C ALA A 189 -0.48 35.26 30.99
N GLN A 190 -0.63 36.22 30.07
CA GLN A 190 0.15 36.25 28.81
C GLN A 190 1.66 36.27 29.05
N GLN A 191 2.14 37.01 30.05
CA GLN A 191 3.56 37.04 30.45
C GLN A 191 4.03 35.74 31.12
N GLN A 192 3.10 34.92 31.60
CA GLN A 192 3.35 33.60 32.19
C GLN A 192 3.09 32.45 31.19
N GLU A 193 2.83 32.75 29.91
CA GLU A 193 2.40 31.78 28.87
C GLU A 193 1.12 31.00 29.23
N THR A 194 0.21 31.61 29.99
CA THR A 194 -1.07 31.00 30.39
C THR A 194 -2.27 31.69 29.75
N LEU A 195 -3.31 30.91 29.46
CA LEU A 195 -4.57 31.41 28.93
C LEU A 195 -5.50 31.83 30.07
N ALA A 196 -6.06 33.02 29.95
CA ALA A 196 -7.02 33.62 30.87
C ALA A 196 -8.38 33.76 30.15
N THR A 197 -8.91 32.64 29.63
CA THR A 197 -10.09 32.62 28.74
C THR A 197 -11.32 33.24 29.39
N ALA A 198 -11.62 32.88 30.63
CA ALA A 198 -12.73 33.44 31.39
C ALA A 198 -12.54 34.92 31.71
N GLU A 199 -11.31 35.41 31.87
CA GLU A 199 -10.99 36.82 32.05
C GLU A 199 -11.16 37.58 30.74
N VAL A 200 -10.68 37.04 29.62
CA VAL A 200 -10.83 37.60 28.26
C VAL A 200 -12.30 37.71 27.89
N GLU A 201 -13.12 36.69 28.13
CA GLU A 201 -14.56 36.74 27.84
C GLU A 201 -15.31 37.73 28.73
N ARG A 202 -15.00 37.74 30.05
CA ARG A 202 -15.55 38.74 30.97
C ARG A 202 -15.09 40.15 30.64
N ALA A 203 -13.86 40.33 30.12
CA ALA A 203 -13.34 41.61 29.67
C ALA A 203 -13.95 42.06 28.33
N ARG A 204 -14.11 41.15 27.36
CA ARG A 204 -14.80 41.40 26.08
C ARG A 204 -16.23 41.86 26.31
N LYS A 205 -17.05 41.07 27.04
CA LYS A 205 -18.43 41.45 27.36
C LYS A 205 -18.51 42.77 28.11
N LEU A 206 -17.67 42.96 29.14
CA LEU A 206 -17.62 44.23 29.89
C LEU A 206 -17.15 45.41 29.03
N ALA A 207 -16.29 45.18 28.03
CA ALA A 207 -15.82 46.18 27.08
C ALA A 207 -16.89 46.51 26.02
N ALA A 208 -17.66 45.52 25.56
CA ALA A 208 -18.83 45.72 24.70
C ALA A 208 -19.91 46.52 25.46
N ASP A 209 -20.32 46.06 26.64
CA ASP A 209 -21.23 46.79 27.56
C ASP A 209 -20.76 48.23 27.77
N LEU A 210 -19.46 48.44 28.03
CA LEU A 210 -18.90 49.78 28.24
C LEU A 210 -18.84 50.62 26.96
N ARG A 211 -18.59 50.04 25.78
CA ARG A 211 -18.66 50.77 24.50
C ARG A 211 -20.10 51.19 24.21
N LYS A 212 -21.09 50.29 24.36
CA LYS A 212 -22.53 50.60 24.26
C LYS A 212 -22.94 51.70 25.25
N LEU A 213 -22.37 51.71 26.46
CA LEU A 213 -22.56 52.78 27.45
C LEU A 213 -21.86 54.09 27.08
N VAL A 214 -20.70 54.10 26.40
CA VAL A 214 -20.12 55.34 25.84
C VAL A 214 -21.08 55.96 24.84
N GLU A 215 -21.53 55.18 23.85
CA GLU A 215 -22.26 55.72 22.71
C GLU A 215 -23.71 56.13 23.08
N SER A 216 -24.31 55.48 24.07
CA SER A 216 -25.60 55.93 24.65
C SER A 216 -25.45 57.10 25.66
N SER A 217 -24.37 57.19 26.44
CA SER A 217 -24.24 58.25 27.46
C SER A 217 -23.87 59.63 26.91
N VAL A 218 -23.28 59.71 25.72
CA VAL A 218 -23.03 60.98 24.99
C VAL A 218 -24.32 61.78 24.74
N VAL A 219 -25.49 61.13 24.79
CA VAL A 219 -26.81 61.73 24.53
C VAL A 219 -27.42 62.43 25.77
N GLN A 220 -26.94 62.19 27.01
CA GLN A 220 -27.65 62.62 28.24
C GLN A 220 -26.88 63.59 29.15
N ASN A 221 -27.05 64.91 28.95
CA ASN A 221 -27.31 66.00 29.95
C ASN A 221 -26.89 67.40 29.44
N PRO A 222 -27.28 68.54 30.09
CA PRO A 222 -28.04 68.70 31.35
C PRO A 222 -29.26 69.63 31.30
N THR A 223 -30.12 69.60 32.34
CA THR A 223 -30.90 70.78 32.77
C THR A 223 -31.21 70.83 34.29
N LEU A 224 -30.38 71.59 35.03
CA LEU A 224 -30.64 72.37 36.27
C LEU A 224 -31.13 71.69 37.59
N VAL A 225 -30.70 72.28 38.72
CA VAL A 225 -30.81 71.79 40.11
C VAL A 225 -31.91 72.51 40.91
N PRO A 226 -32.45 71.89 41.99
CA PRO A 226 -32.15 72.32 43.38
C PRO A 226 -32.08 71.15 44.42
N GLU A 227 -31.43 71.23 45.59
CA GLU A 227 -30.42 72.19 46.12
C GLU A 227 -29.54 71.58 47.25
N ALA A 228 -30.09 71.31 48.44
CA ALA A 228 -29.35 71.02 49.71
C ALA A 228 -30.29 70.41 50.79
N PRO A 229 -29.86 70.02 52.03
CA PRO A 229 -28.51 70.03 52.65
C PRO A 229 -28.08 68.63 53.23
N PRO A 230 -26.96 68.49 53.99
CA PRO A 230 -26.34 67.19 54.33
C PRO A 230 -26.38 66.80 55.83
N GLU A 231 -25.85 65.63 56.20
CA GLU A 231 -25.17 65.44 57.50
C GLU A 231 -24.14 64.28 57.53
N THR A 232 -23.17 64.40 58.47
CA THR A 232 -22.17 63.43 59.02
C THR A 232 -21.92 62.08 58.31
N GLN A 233 -20.69 61.73 57.88
CA GLN A 233 -19.48 61.44 58.69
C GLN A 233 -19.66 60.38 59.80
N ASP A 234 -18.97 59.25 59.68
CA ASP A 234 -18.11 58.77 60.77
C ASP A 234 -16.91 57.97 60.20
N SER A 235 -15.94 57.58 61.04
CA SER A 235 -14.70 56.90 60.63
C SER A 235 -14.10 56.02 61.74
N GLY A 236 -13.87 54.74 61.44
CA GLY A 236 -12.94 53.87 62.18
C GLY A 236 -12.46 52.71 61.29
N LEU A 237 -11.18 52.32 61.21
CA LEU A 237 -10.04 52.23 62.14
C LEU A 237 -9.92 50.86 62.84
N ILE A 238 -8.89 50.09 62.42
CA ILE A 238 -8.17 49.04 63.19
C ILE A 238 -9.01 47.74 63.35
N ALA A 239 -8.47 46.51 63.32
CA ALA A 239 -7.08 46.02 63.38
C ALA A 239 -6.73 44.98 62.29
N LEU A 240 -5.45 44.58 62.27
CA LEU A 240 -4.97 43.29 61.75
C LEU A 240 -4.84 42.32 62.93
N GLU A 241 -5.23 41.06 62.75
CA GLU A 241 -4.64 39.87 63.40
C GLU A 241 -4.99 38.64 62.54
N ASP A 242 -4.12 37.62 62.52
CA ASP A 242 -4.06 36.58 61.49
C ASP A 242 -4.85 35.28 61.84
N GLU A 243 -4.90 34.36 60.86
CA GLU A 243 -5.32 32.95 60.94
C GLU A 243 -6.77 32.64 61.42
N GLU A 244 -7.71 32.58 60.46
CA GLU A 244 -8.14 31.29 59.90
C GLU A 244 -8.91 31.51 58.58
N ALA A 245 -8.87 30.53 57.67
CA ALA A 245 -9.52 30.62 56.35
C ALA A 245 -10.74 29.70 56.26
N PRO A 246 -11.96 30.21 56.46
CA PRO A 246 -13.17 29.57 55.95
C PRO A 246 -13.31 29.82 54.43
N GLU A 247 -14.03 28.91 53.79
CA GLU A 247 -14.24 28.81 52.35
C GLU A 247 -14.77 30.11 51.71
N PRO A 248 -14.40 30.42 50.44
CA PRO A 248 -15.10 31.44 49.67
C PRO A 248 -16.51 30.93 49.35
N MET A 249 -17.48 31.27 50.20
CA MET A 249 -18.90 31.02 49.91
C MET A 249 -19.25 31.55 48.52
N GLU A 250 -19.96 30.73 47.75
CA GLU A 250 -20.51 31.10 46.45
C GLU A 250 -21.57 32.20 46.63
N THR A 251 -21.12 33.46 46.68
CA THR A 251 -22.02 34.59 46.51
C THR A 251 -22.45 34.64 45.06
N GLU A 252 -23.73 34.32 44.85
CA GLU A 252 -24.40 34.27 43.56
C GLU A 252 -24.05 35.51 42.72
N SER A 253 -23.88 35.31 41.41
CA SER A 253 -23.61 36.43 40.51
C SER A 253 -24.84 37.31 40.43
N GLU A 254 -24.88 38.40 41.21
CA GLU A 254 -25.82 39.51 41.03
C GLU A 254 -25.61 40.10 39.62
N ALA A 255 -26.32 39.52 38.66
CA ALA A 255 -26.42 40.00 37.30
C ALA A 255 -27.22 41.31 37.33
N PHE A 256 -26.50 42.43 37.51
CA PHE A 256 -27.02 43.76 37.24
C PHE A 256 -27.28 43.92 35.73
N GLU A 257 -28.37 43.30 35.27
CA GLU A 257 -28.92 43.50 33.94
C GLU A 257 -29.18 44.98 33.72
N ILE A 258 -28.50 45.55 32.74
CA ILE A 258 -28.78 46.91 32.30
C ILE A 258 -29.91 46.78 31.29
N LEU A 259 -31.14 47.06 31.73
CA LEU A 259 -32.25 47.34 30.82
C LEU A 259 -31.96 48.67 30.11
N ILE A 260 -31.19 48.58 29.01
CA ILE A 260 -31.00 49.66 28.05
C ILE A 260 -32.26 49.73 27.19
N ASP A 261 -32.93 50.89 27.23
CA ASP A 261 -34.15 51.13 26.47
C ASP A 261 -33.78 51.51 25.03
N PHE A 262 -33.67 50.50 24.15
CA PHE A 262 -33.16 50.66 22.77
C PHE A 262 -34.10 51.43 21.83
N ASP A 263 -35.36 51.64 22.23
CA ASP A 263 -36.44 52.22 21.40
C ASP A 263 -36.27 53.73 21.06
N ASN A 264 -35.18 54.39 21.51
CA ASN A 264 -34.94 55.83 21.31
C ASN A 264 -33.47 56.19 20.99
N LEU A 265 -32.74 55.35 20.24
CA LEU A 265 -31.39 55.66 19.76
C LEU A 265 -31.39 56.38 18.39
N GLU A 266 -30.39 57.23 18.16
CA GLU A 266 -30.09 57.72 16.80
C GLU A 266 -29.54 56.56 15.92
N PRO A 267 -29.83 56.55 14.60
CA PRO A 267 -29.46 55.43 13.73
C PRO A 267 -27.95 55.15 13.70
N GLU A 268 -27.11 56.20 13.70
CA GLU A 268 -25.65 56.05 13.73
C GLU A 268 -25.12 55.36 15.00
N VAL A 269 -25.88 55.38 16.11
CA VAL A 269 -25.53 54.66 17.34
C VAL A 269 -26.01 53.21 17.26
N ALA A 270 -27.22 52.98 16.73
CA ALA A 270 -27.73 51.62 16.52
C ALA A 270 -26.82 50.80 15.59
N ASP A 271 -26.27 51.41 14.54
CA ASP A 271 -25.40 50.72 13.58
C ASP A 271 -24.03 50.34 14.16
N ARG A 272 -23.44 51.15 15.05
CA ARG A 272 -22.19 50.80 15.73
C ARG A 272 -22.37 49.72 16.79
N ILE A 273 -23.52 49.72 17.47
CA ILE A 273 -23.87 48.64 18.39
C ILE A 273 -24.01 47.30 17.63
N ARG A 274 -24.63 47.32 16.44
CA ARG A 274 -24.67 46.15 15.52
C ARG A 274 -23.27 45.70 15.09
N GLU A 275 -22.37 46.63 14.73
CA GLU A 275 -20.98 46.31 14.34
C GLU A 275 -20.22 45.60 15.47
N ILE A 276 -20.44 46.02 16.73
CA ILE A 276 -19.87 45.34 17.92
C ILE A 276 -20.46 43.93 18.08
N ASP A 277 -21.78 43.79 18.02
CA ASP A 277 -22.46 42.51 18.24
C ASP A 277 -22.15 41.47 17.15
N LEU A 278 -22.08 41.90 15.88
CA LEU A 278 -21.71 41.05 14.75
C LEU A 278 -20.25 40.59 14.87
N ALA A 279 -19.36 41.45 15.36
CA ALA A 279 -17.98 41.09 15.66
C ALA A 279 -17.83 40.17 16.90
N GLU A 280 -18.83 40.07 17.79
CA GLU A 280 -18.88 39.05 18.84
C GLU A 280 -19.46 37.72 18.33
N GLU A 281 -20.50 37.75 17.48
CA GLU A 281 -21.06 36.54 16.86
C GLU A 281 -20.08 35.85 15.90
N GLN A 282 -19.32 36.60 15.09
CA GLN A 282 -18.22 36.04 14.29
C GLN A 282 -17.20 35.29 15.16
N ARG A 283 -16.83 35.84 16.33
CA ARG A 283 -15.94 35.16 17.31
C ARG A 283 -16.61 33.99 18.03
N ARG A 284 -17.94 33.96 18.12
CA ARG A 284 -18.70 32.80 18.62
C ARG A 284 -18.68 31.68 17.58
N LEU A 285 -18.89 32.01 16.30
CA LEU A 285 -18.77 31.08 15.19
C LEU A 285 -17.35 30.50 15.07
N GLU A 286 -16.30 31.32 15.12
CA GLU A 286 -14.91 30.85 15.14
C GLU A 286 -14.69 29.84 16.28
N ARG A 287 -15.15 30.15 17.51
CA ARG A 287 -15.02 29.25 18.67
C ARG A 287 -15.79 27.94 18.51
N LEU A 288 -17.00 27.98 17.93
CA LEU A 288 -17.77 26.76 17.64
C LEU A 288 -17.09 25.92 16.55
N LYS A 289 -16.52 26.54 15.51
CA LYS A 289 -15.72 25.85 14.48
C LYS A 289 -14.46 25.20 15.08
N GLU A 290 -13.75 25.89 15.96
CA GLU A 290 -12.57 25.35 16.67
C GLU A 290 -12.93 24.20 17.62
N GLN A 291 -14.07 24.29 18.32
CA GLN A 291 -14.51 23.30 19.31
C GLN A 291 -15.05 22.02 18.67
N TYR A 292 -15.80 22.13 17.57
CA TYR A 292 -16.50 21.02 16.92
C TYR A 292 -15.93 20.68 15.53
N ALA A 293 -14.65 20.99 15.29
CA ALA A 293 -13.97 20.87 13.99
C ALA A 293 -14.16 19.51 13.30
N ALA A 294 -14.21 18.41 14.07
CA ALA A 294 -14.37 17.05 13.56
C ALA A 294 -15.77 16.72 12.99
N VAL A 295 -16.75 17.65 13.12
CA VAL A 295 -18.17 17.40 12.84
C VAL A 295 -18.77 18.43 11.85
N LEU A 296 -18.00 19.46 11.45
CA LEU A 296 -18.47 20.54 10.57
C LEU A 296 -18.96 20.05 9.18
N ASP A 297 -18.31 19.02 8.65
CA ASP A 297 -18.61 18.42 7.34
C ASP A 297 -19.78 17.40 7.39
N THR A 298 -20.50 17.31 8.52
CA THR A 298 -21.64 16.40 8.66
C THR A 298 -22.87 17.00 7.98
N GLU A 299 -23.60 16.18 7.21
CA GLU A 299 -24.78 16.59 6.41
C GLU A 299 -25.88 17.34 7.21
N ALA A 300 -26.02 17.07 8.52
CA ALA A 300 -26.93 17.77 9.41
C ALA A 300 -26.44 19.16 9.88
N VAL A 301 -25.12 19.40 9.85
CA VAL A 301 -24.46 20.62 10.34
C VAL A 301 -24.18 21.60 9.21
N THR A 302 -23.64 21.13 8.09
CA THR A 302 -23.19 21.96 6.96
C THR A 302 -24.23 22.98 6.47
N PRO A 303 -25.52 22.64 6.22
CA PRO A 303 -26.49 23.63 5.75
C PRO A 303 -26.85 24.70 6.81
N VAL A 304 -26.74 24.37 8.10
CA VAL A 304 -26.96 25.34 9.19
C VAL A 304 -25.74 26.26 9.34
N LEU A 305 -24.54 25.70 9.17
CA LEU A 305 -23.27 26.43 9.17
C LEU A 305 -23.20 27.43 7.99
N GLU A 306 -23.52 27.00 6.78
CA GLU A 306 -23.63 27.84 5.59
C GLU A 306 -24.66 28.97 5.79
N ALA A 307 -25.83 28.67 6.38
CA ALA A 307 -26.86 29.68 6.65
C ALA A 307 -26.39 30.73 7.66
N VAL A 308 -25.66 30.34 8.70
CA VAL A 308 -25.05 31.26 9.68
C VAL A 308 -23.97 32.13 9.02
N GLU A 309 -23.08 31.54 8.21
CA GLU A 309 -22.03 32.26 7.50
C GLU A 309 -22.60 33.25 6.47
N ALA A 310 -23.65 32.86 5.74
CA ALA A 310 -24.37 33.76 4.85
C ALA A 310 -25.03 34.93 5.61
N THR A 311 -25.55 34.70 6.81
CA THR A 311 -26.17 35.76 7.63
C THR A 311 -25.11 36.77 8.12
N LEU A 312 -24.02 36.27 8.71
CA LEU A 312 -22.94 37.12 9.25
C LEU A 312 -22.13 37.84 8.15
N SER A 313 -22.05 37.28 6.94
CA SER A 313 -21.41 37.94 5.79
C SER A 313 -22.32 38.97 5.09
N ALA A 314 -23.64 38.86 5.24
CA ALA A 314 -24.60 39.86 4.79
C ALA A 314 -24.66 41.12 5.69
N GLY A 315 -24.01 41.10 6.87
CA GLY A 315 -24.06 42.19 7.85
C GLY A 315 -25.23 42.08 8.83
N GLU A 316 -25.88 40.93 8.92
CA GLU A 316 -27.00 40.66 9.85
C GLU A 316 -26.55 39.81 11.05
N LEU A 317 -27.23 39.95 12.18
CA LEU A 317 -27.02 39.10 13.35
C LEU A 317 -27.70 37.75 13.14
N ALA A 318 -26.99 36.66 13.42
CA ALA A 318 -27.46 35.29 13.23
C ALA A 318 -28.36 34.82 14.39
N GLY A 319 -28.14 35.25 15.62
CA GLY A 319 -29.07 35.12 16.75
C GLY A 319 -29.56 33.68 16.97
N GLU A 320 -30.85 33.42 16.76
CA GLU A 320 -31.45 32.09 16.89
C GLU A 320 -30.73 31.03 16.03
N ARG A 321 -30.20 31.40 14.85
CA ARG A 321 -29.42 30.50 13.99
C ARG A 321 -28.07 30.09 14.60
N MET A 322 -27.45 30.94 15.43
CA MET A 322 -26.25 30.55 16.19
C MET A 322 -26.57 29.45 17.21
N ASP A 323 -27.76 29.52 17.82
CA ASP A 323 -28.21 28.53 18.80
C ASP A 323 -28.73 27.25 18.13
N GLU A 324 -29.30 27.33 16.92
CA GLU A 324 -29.59 26.18 16.06
C GLU A 324 -28.31 25.48 15.61
N LEU A 325 -27.31 26.23 15.13
CA LEU A 325 -25.99 25.70 14.78
C LEU A 325 -25.32 25.03 15.99
N GLN A 326 -25.33 25.67 17.16
CA GLN A 326 -24.78 25.06 18.37
C GLN A 326 -25.50 23.76 18.73
N ARG A 327 -26.83 23.70 18.64
CA ARG A 327 -27.59 22.46 18.87
C ARG A 327 -27.25 21.37 17.85
N ALA A 328 -27.14 21.71 16.56
CA ALA A 328 -26.77 20.77 15.51
C ALA A 328 -25.35 20.19 15.72
N LEU A 329 -24.38 21.03 16.11
CA LEU A 329 -23.03 20.60 16.48
C LEU A 329 -23.04 19.71 17.72
N GLU A 330 -23.78 20.09 18.77
CA GLU A 330 -23.91 19.30 19.98
C GLU A 330 -24.61 17.95 19.76
N GLU A 331 -25.55 17.85 18.82
CA GLU A 331 -26.27 16.61 18.49
C GLU A 331 -25.41 15.70 17.60
N ALA A 332 -24.86 16.22 16.50
CA ALA A 332 -23.96 15.47 15.62
C ALA A 332 -22.67 15.00 16.34
N GLN A 333 -22.16 15.76 17.32
CA GLN A 333 -21.05 15.31 18.18
C GLN A 333 -21.44 14.11 19.06
N LYS A 334 -22.69 14.03 19.55
CA LYS A 334 -23.18 12.87 20.32
C LYS A 334 -23.31 11.65 19.41
N ASP A 335 -23.85 11.82 18.21
CA ASP A 335 -24.04 10.74 17.24
C ASP A 335 -22.69 10.21 16.72
N ALA A 336 -21.74 11.08 16.39
CA ALA A 336 -20.39 10.68 16.01
C ALA A 336 -19.66 9.93 17.14
N VAL A 337 -19.83 10.34 18.40
CA VAL A 337 -19.29 9.61 19.56
C VAL A 337 -20.01 8.27 19.79
N ALA A 338 -21.31 8.18 19.52
CA ALA A 338 -22.05 6.93 19.58
C ALA A 338 -21.63 5.94 18.48
N GLU A 339 -21.41 6.42 17.26
CA GLU A 339 -20.87 5.60 16.17
C GLU A 339 -19.43 5.17 16.46
N ALA A 340 -18.58 6.08 16.95
CA ALA A 340 -17.21 5.76 17.35
C ALA A 340 -17.15 4.75 18.50
N ARG A 341 -18.13 4.76 19.44
CA ARG A 341 -18.31 3.70 20.44
C ARG A 341 -18.68 2.36 19.83
N ALA A 342 -19.64 2.30 18.90
CA ALA A 342 -20.00 1.06 18.22
C ALA A 342 -18.84 0.49 17.38
N ARG A 343 -18.09 1.35 16.69
CA ARG A 343 -16.86 0.98 15.98
C ARG A 343 -15.76 0.49 16.94
N TYR A 344 -15.57 1.16 18.07
CA TYR A 344 -14.65 0.73 19.13
C TYR A 344 -15.03 -0.64 19.71
N GLU A 345 -16.31 -0.86 20.04
CA GLU A 345 -16.80 -2.13 20.58
C GLU A 345 -16.53 -3.27 19.58
N TRP A 346 -16.86 -3.06 18.30
CA TRP A 346 -16.55 -4.02 17.23
C TRP A 346 -15.04 -4.28 17.09
N LEU A 347 -14.20 -3.25 17.09
CA LEU A 347 -12.74 -3.41 17.05
C LEU A 347 -12.19 -4.14 18.28
N SER A 348 -12.77 -3.92 19.46
CA SER A 348 -12.35 -4.55 20.71
C SER A 348 -12.74 -6.03 20.77
N GLU A 349 -13.95 -6.39 20.32
CA GLU A 349 -14.37 -7.78 20.17
C GLU A 349 -13.57 -8.47 19.06
N ARG A 350 -13.28 -7.77 17.95
CA ARG A 350 -12.48 -8.32 16.86
C ARG A 350 -11.04 -8.57 17.28
N LEU A 351 -10.38 -7.62 17.96
CA LEU A 351 -9.03 -7.81 18.48
C LEU A 351 -8.99 -8.97 19.49
N ARG A 352 -9.98 -9.04 20.41
CA ARG A 352 -10.11 -10.15 21.35
C ARG A 352 -10.33 -11.50 20.64
N SER A 353 -11.06 -11.53 19.52
CA SER A 353 -11.19 -12.73 18.68
C SER A 353 -9.86 -13.15 18.08
N LEU A 354 -9.00 -12.20 17.69
CA LEU A 354 -7.65 -12.50 17.17
C LEU A 354 -6.73 -12.98 18.30
N GLU A 355 -6.71 -12.33 19.46
CA GLU A 355 -5.99 -12.78 20.67
C GLU A 355 -6.40 -14.22 21.05
N ASN A 356 -7.70 -14.54 21.05
CA ASN A 356 -8.20 -15.90 21.31
C ASN A 356 -7.82 -16.94 20.24
N GLU A 357 -7.44 -16.52 19.03
CA GLU A 357 -7.03 -17.41 17.93
C GLU A 357 -5.53 -17.69 17.91
N ASP A 358 -4.71 -16.82 18.50
CA ASP A 358 -3.24 -16.91 18.55
C ASP A 358 -2.67 -16.04 19.68
N ASP A 359 -2.41 -16.64 20.85
CA ASP A 359 -1.86 -15.98 22.06
C ASP A 359 -0.49 -15.29 21.83
N GLU A 360 0.20 -15.56 20.72
CA GLU A 360 1.51 -15.00 20.37
C GLU A 360 1.44 -13.73 19.49
N LEU A 361 0.24 -13.25 19.12
CA LEU A 361 0.10 -12.02 18.35
C LEU A 361 0.59 -10.80 19.14
N ASP A 362 1.32 -9.90 18.48
CA ASP A 362 1.71 -8.61 19.07
C ASP A 362 0.52 -7.61 19.04
N SER A 363 -0.56 -7.97 19.74
CA SER A 363 -1.79 -7.18 19.86
C SER A 363 -1.58 -5.87 20.62
N ARG A 364 -0.48 -5.77 21.40
CA ARG A 364 -0.18 -4.70 22.37
C ARG A 364 -0.43 -3.30 21.85
N ARG A 365 0.03 -2.99 20.63
CA ARG A 365 -0.10 -1.66 20.03
C ARG A 365 -1.56 -1.33 19.67
N ALA A 366 -2.27 -2.27 19.06
CA ALA A 366 -3.69 -2.13 18.75
C ALA A 366 -4.53 -2.05 20.04
N ARG A 367 -4.17 -2.84 21.06
CA ARG A 367 -4.83 -2.88 22.36
C ARG A 367 -4.65 -1.58 23.14
N THR A 368 -3.43 -1.09 23.27
CA THR A 368 -3.14 0.19 23.94
C THR A 368 -3.84 1.35 23.22
N GLN A 369 -3.82 1.41 21.88
CA GLN A 369 -4.60 2.42 21.15
C GLN A 369 -6.11 2.26 21.34
N LEU A 370 -6.66 1.04 21.40
CA LEU A 370 -8.07 0.82 21.75
C LEU A 370 -8.39 1.21 23.20
N GLU A 371 -7.46 1.06 24.15
CA GLU A 371 -7.61 1.55 25.53
C GLU A 371 -7.57 3.10 25.59
N LEU A 372 -6.72 3.79 24.81
CA LEU A 372 -6.76 5.25 24.63
C LEU A 372 -8.08 5.73 24.02
N ILE A 373 -8.57 5.03 23.00
CA ILE A 373 -9.85 5.29 22.32
C ILE A 373 -11.01 5.12 23.30
N LYS A 374 -10.99 4.06 24.12
CA LYS A 374 -11.99 3.80 25.16
C LYS A 374 -12.07 4.96 26.16
N GLU A 375 -10.93 5.38 26.72
CA GLU A 375 -10.90 6.48 27.69
C GLU A 375 -11.37 7.81 27.06
N SER A 376 -10.98 8.09 25.81
CA SER A 376 -11.45 9.26 25.06
C SER A 376 -12.98 9.24 24.85
N LEU A 377 -13.53 8.09 24.49
CA LEU A 377 -14.97 7.89 24.28
C LEU A 377 -15.77 7.89 25.58
N GLU A 378 -15.20 7.43 26.70
CA GLU A 378 -15.80 7.55 28.04
C GLU A 378 -15.88 9.02 28.46
N MET A 379 -14.87 9.82 28.13
CA MET A 379 -14.86 11.28 28.31
C MET A 379 -15.73 12.06 27.29
N GLY A 380 -16.40 11.38 26.35
CA GLY A 380 -17.32 12.00 25.38
C GLY A 380 -16.63 12.71 24.20
N VAL A 381 -15.34 12.44 23.99
CA VAL A 381 -14.50 13.04 22.93
C VAL A 381 -14.47 12.12 21.72
N LEU A 382 -14.39 12.68 20.50
CA LEU A 382 -14.17 11.90 19.28
C LEU A 382 -12.66 11.60 19.11
N PRO A 383 -12.22 10.33 19.08
CA PRO A 383 -10.81 9.98 18.96
C PRO A 383 -10.37 9.92 17.49
N GLY A 384 -9.33 10.70 17.15
CA GLY A 384 -8.77 10.73 15.78
C GLY A 384 -8.10 9.41 15.36
N ASP A 385 -7.72 8.56 16.31
CA ASP A 385 -6.91 7.36 16.08
C ASP A 385 -7.75 6.13 15.72
N LEU A 386 -9.07 6.26 15.66
CA LEU A 386 -9.98 5.15 15.39
C LEU A 386 -9.66 4.46 14.05
N GLU A 387 -9.33 5.22 13.01
CA GLU A 387 -8.83 4.66 11.75
C GLU A 387 -7.47 3.98 11.89
N GLN A 388 -6.58 4.47 12.75
CA GLN A 388 -5.26 3.88 12.96
C GLN A 388 -5.35 2.57 13.73
N ALA A 389 -6.24 2.49 14.73
CA ALA A 389 -6.59 1.25 15.42
C ALA A 389 -7.26 0.26 14.46
N GLU A 390 -8.20 0.69 13.60
CA GLU A 390 -8.80 -0.16 12.58
C GLU A 390 -7.75 -0.73 11.60
N ARG A 391 -6.83 0.11 11.13
CA ARG A 391 -5.71 -0.32 10.27
C ARG A 391 -4.76 -1.29 10.99
N GLN A 392 -4.54 -1.14 12.30
CA GLN A 392 -3.73 -2.06 13.09
C GLN A 392 -4.44 -3.39 13.34
N VAL A 393 -5.73 -3.39 13.68
CA VAL A 393 -6.53 -4.63 13.79
C VAL A 393 -6.54 -5.36 12.45
N LYS A 394 -6.73 -4.67 11.33
CA LYS A 394 -6.62 -5.26 9.97
C LYS A 394 -5.22 -5.77 9.64
N ALA A 395 -4.16 -5.07 10.03
CA ALA A 395 -2.79 -5.57 9.88
C ALA A 395 -2.54 -6.83 10.72
N LEU A 396 -3.16 -6.96 11.90
CA LEU A 396 -3.15 -8.17 12.71
C LEU A 396 -4.00 -9.29 12.08
N GLU A 397 -5.16 -9.00 11.49
CA GLU A 397 -5.93 -9.96 10.69
C GLU A 397 -5.10 -10.51 9.51
N GLU A 398 -4.43 -9.64 8.77
CA GLU A 398 -3.56 -10.01 7.66
C GLU A 398 -2.33 -10.78 8.13
N ALA A 399 -1.70 -10.37 9.24
CA ALA A 399 -0.58 -11.10 9.85
C ALA A 399 -1.00 -12.50 10.33
N LEU A 400 -2.15 -12.64 10.98
CA LEU A 400 -2.71 -13.93 11.43
C LEU A 400 -3.11 -14.79 10.22
N ALA A 401 -3.73 -14.22 9.20
CA ALA A 401 -4.04 -14.90 7.94
C ALA A 401 -2.77 -15.33 7.18
N ASN A 402 -1.68 -14.57 7.27
CA ASN A 402 -0.39 -14.93 6.70
C ASN A 402 0.30 -16.02 7.55
N LYS A 403 0.36 -15.91 8.88
CA LYS A 403 0.85 -16.96 9.80
C LYS A 403 0.09 -18.27 9.58
N LYS A 404 -1.23 -18.23 9.37
CA LYS A 404 -2.05 -19.39 8.97
C LYS A 404 -1.75 -19.92 7.58
N GLN A 405 -1.54 -19.06 6.57
CA GLN A 405 -1.15 -19.50 5.22
C GLN A 405 0.26 -20.09 5.19
N GLU A 406 1.20 -19.55 5.96
CA GLU A 406 2.56 -20.07 6.13
C GLU A 406 2.57 -21.37 6.94
N ALA A 407 1.79 -21.46 8.03
CA ALA A 407 1.61 -22.71 8.77
C ALA A 407 0.94 -23.79 7.90
N ALA A 408 -0.06 -23.44 7.09
CA ALA A 408 -0.69 -24.36 6.15
C ALA A 408 0.25 -24.76 4.99
N ARG A 409 1.10 -23.84 4.51
CA ARG A 409 2.15 -24.12 3.53
C ARG A 409 3.22 -25.02 4.12
N ARG A 410 3.68 -24.77 5.34
CA ARG A 410 4.64 -25.61 6.07
C ARG A 410 4.04 -26.98 6.37
N ALA A 411 2.78 -27.06 6.80
CA ALA A 411 2.07 -28.32 6.98
C ALA A 411 1.99 -29.13 5.68
N ARG A 412 1.65 -28.49 4.54
CA ARG A 412 1.70 -29.13 3.21
C ARG A 412 3.10 -29.54 2.80
N LEU A 413 4.13 -28.72 3.00
CA LEU A 413 5.51 -29.07 2.70
C LEU A 413 6.01 -30.23 3.57
N LEU A 414 5.61 -30.29 4.84
CA LEU A 414 5.88 -31.42 5.75
C LEU A 414 5.11 -32.68 5.34
N GLU A 415 3.86 -32.56 4.90
CA GLU A 415 3.03 -33.66 4.40
C GLU A 415 3.57 -34.21 3.07
N GLU A 416 3.92 -33.33 2.14
CA GLU A 416 4.56 -33.67 0.86
C GLU A 416 5.96 -34.25 1.04
N ALA A 417 6.73 -33.77 2.03
CA ALA A 417 8.04 -34.33 2.38
C ALA A 417 7.92 -35.69 3.06
N ARG A 418 6.96 -35.89 3.97
CA ARG A 418 6.64 -37.22 4.53
C ARG A 418 6.16 -38.17 3.45
N GLY A 419 5.26 -37.73 2.57
CA GLY A 419 4.79 -38.50 1.43
C GLY A 419 5.92 -38.89 0.48
N LEU A 420 6.87 -37.98 0.21
CA LEU A 420 8.08 -38.29 -0.57
C LEU A 420 9.01 -39.26 0.16
N VAL A 421 9.22 -39.10 1.47
CA VAL A 421 10.09 -39.98 2.28
C VAL A 421 9.52 -41.39 2.35
N GLU A 422 8.25 -41.55 2.69
CA GLU A 422 7.61 -42.87 2.74
C GLU A 422 7.54 -43.49 1.33
N HIS A 423 7.18 -42.72 0.28
CA HIS A 423 7.23 -43.22 -1.10
C HIS A 423 8.65 -43.63 -1.53
N ALA A 424 9.69 -42.88 -1.14
CA ALA A 424 11.08 -43.26 -1.39
C ALA A 424 11.51 -44.51 -0.61
N ARG A 425 11.05 -44.68 0.62
CA ARG A 425 11.30 -45.87 1.45
C ARG A 425 10.57 -47.12 0.94
N GLU A 426 9.39 -46.97 0.36
CA GLU A 426 8.63 -48.05 -0.26
C GLU A 426 9.15 -48.42 -1.66
N ALA A 427 9.54 -47.43 -2.47
CA ALA A 427 9.88 -47.62 -3.88
C ALA A 427 11.37 -47.85 -4.17
N LEU A 428 12.29 -47.49 -3.25
CA LEU A 428 13.72 -47.75 -3.42
C LEU A 428 14.12 -49.12 -2.82
N PRO A 429 14.92 -49.93 -3.52
CA PRO A 429 15.42 -51.19 -2.99
C PRO A 429 16.34 -50.95 -1.78
N GLY A 430 16.31 -51.88 -0.82
CA GLY A 430 17.08 -51.79 0.43
C GLY A 430 18.60 -52.02 0.29
N GLY A 431 19.06 -52.60 -0.82
CA GLY A 431 20.48 -52.90 -1.04
C GLY A 431 21.37 -51.66 -1.20
N ASP A 432 22.67 -51.78 -0.90
CA ASP A 432 23.64 -50.67 -0.99
C ASP A 432 24.13 -50.43 -2.42
N LEU A 433 23.23 -49.91 -3.27
CA LEU A 433 23.57 -49.48 -4.62
C LEU A 433 24.35 -48.14 -4.58
N PRO A 434 25.52 -48.03 -5.24
CA PRO A 434 26.34 -46.82 -5.20
C PRO A 434 25.65 -45.62 -5.87
N GLU A 435 24.75 -45.87 -6.82
CA GLU A 435 23.95 -44.86 -7.51
C GLU A 435 22.93 -44.19 -6.59
N LEU A 436 22.44 -44.93 -5.57
CA LEU A 436 21.52 -44.40 -4.56
C LEU A 436 22.22 -43.68 -3.41
N ALA A 437 23.52 -43.86 -3.21
CA ALA A 437 24.23 -43.35 -2.03
C ALA A 437 24.01 -41.83 -1.84
N GLY A 438 24.28 -41.03 -2.88
CA GLY A 438 24.09 -39.57 -2.81
C GLY A 438 22.63 -39.13 -2.68
N PHE A 439 21.67 -39.91 -3.18
CA PHE A 439 20.24 -39.63 -2.97
C PHE A 439 19.83 -39.96 -1.53
N ARG A 440 20.24 -41.11 -0.99
CA ARG A 440 20.01 -41.50 0.42
C ARG A 440 20.63 -40.50 1.39
N GLU A 441 21.81 -39.95 1.09
CA GLU A 441 22.40 -38.84 1.87
C GLU A 441 21.50 -37.59 1.88
N ARG A 442 20.94 -37.18 0.73
CA ARG A 442 20.00 -36.05 0.65
C ARG A 442 18.64 -36.36 1.27
N LEU A 443 18.16 -37.59 1.16
CA LEU A 443 16.94 -38.06 1.81
C LEU A 443 17.09 -38.05 3.34
N ALA A 444 18.24 -38.51 3.87
CA ALA A 444 18.54 -38.44 5.29
C ALA A 444 18.62 -37.00 5.83
N LEU A 445 19.06 -36.04 5.00
CA LEU A 445 18.97 -34.60 5.34
C LEU A 445 17.52 -34.09 5.36
N LEU A 446 16.65 -34.57 4.46
CA LEU A 446 15.21 -34.28 4.51
C LEU A 446 14.53 -34.93 5.73
N GLU A 447 14.90 -36.17 6.06
CA GLU A 447 14.39 -36.89 7.24
C GLU A 447 14.80 -36.19 8.54
N ALA A 448 16.07 -35.76 8.67
CA ALA A 448 16.52 -34.96 9.82
C ALA A 448 15.81 -33.60 9.89
N GLY A 449 15.48 -32.97 8.75
CA GLY A 449 14.63 -31.79 8.69
C GLY A 449 13.20 -32.07 9.17
N LEU A 450 12.59 -33.17 8.71
CA LEU A 450 11.26 -33.62 9.15
C LEU A 450 11.20 -33.91 10.66
N GLU A 451 12.26 -34.48 11.25
CA GLU A 451 12.39 -34.66 12.71
C GLU A 451 12.54 -33.32 13.46
N ALA A 452 13.25 -32.35 12.88
CA ALA A 452 13.33 -30.97 13.38
C ALA A 452 12.06 -30.14 13.09
N GLY A 453 11.12 -30.66 12.28
CA GLY A 453 9.89 -29.98 11.86
C GLY A 453 10.09 -28.88 10.81
N ASP A 454 11.24 -28.81 10.14
CA ASP A 454 11.57 -27.79 9.14
C ASP A 454 12.11 -28.40 7.83
N VAL A 455 11.69 -27.87 6.68
CA VAL A 455 11.93 -28.48 5.37
C VAL A 455 12.36 -27.41 4.37
N ASP A 456 13.60 -27.55 3.88
CA ASP A 456 14.11 -26.79 2.75
C ASP A 456 13.31 -27.14 1.48
N GLU A 457 12.50 -26.19 1.02
CA GLU A 457 11.65 -26.32 -0.18
C GLU A 457 12.48 -26.55 -1.47
N ALA A 458 13.73 -26.07 -1.54
CA ALA A 458 14.62 -26.32 -2.67
C ALA A 458 15.23 -27.72 -2.60
N LEU A 459 15.51 -28.25 -1.41
CA LEU A 459 15.95 -29.64 -1.22
C LEU A 459 14.80 -30.62 -1.48
N LEU A 460 13.59 -30.35 -0.97
CA LEU A 460 12.38 -31.11 -1.30
C LEU A 460 12.07 -31.05 -2.79
N GLY A 461 12.18 -29.87 -3.42
CA GLY A 461 11.98 -29.69 -4.86
C GLY A 461 12.97 -30.50 -5.70
N ARG A 462 14.25 -30.54 -5.30
CA ARG A 462 15.27 -31.40 -5.92
C ARG A 462 14.96 -32.88 -5.74
N LEU A 463 14.63 -33.32 -4.52
CA LEU A 463 14.25 -34.72 -4.28
C LEU A 463 12.98 -35.11 -5.05
N LYS A 464 12.02 -34.20 -5.25
CA LYS A 464 10.83 -34.42 -6.10
C LYS A 464 11.14 -34.56 -7.59
N SER A 465 12.25 -34.02 -8.09
CA SER A 465 12.74 -34.28 -9.46
C SER A 465 13.68 -35.49 -9.52
N GLU A 466 14.59 -35.62 -8.56
CA GLU A 466 15.58 -36.70 -8.50
C GLU A 466 14.92 -38.06 -8.23
N LEU A 467 13.88 -38.15 -7.38
CA LEU A 467 13.20 -39.40 -7.08
C LEU A 467 12.54 -40.03 -8.32
N PRO A 468 11.73 -39.36 -9.15
CA PRO A 468 11.20 -39.95 -10.38
C PRO A 468 12.27 -40.10 -11.48
N GLU A 469 13.38 -39.35 -11.45
CA GLU A 469 14.53 -39.61 -12.35
C GLU A 469 15.34 -40.84 -11.93
N LEU A 470 15.45 -41.12 -10.63
CA LEU A 470 16.17 -42.27 -10.06
C LEU A 470 15.30 -43.52 -9.95
N LEU A 471 14.01 -43.41 -9.59
CA LEU A 471 13.04 -44.47 -9.80
C LEU A 471 12.83 -44.71 -11.29
N GLY A 472 12.87 -43.67 -12.13
CA GLY A 472 12.92 -43.84 -13.58
C GLY A 472 14.27 -44.34 -14.11
N GLY A 473 15.33 -44.29 -13.31
CA GLY A 473 16.67 -44.79 -13.62
C GLY A 473 16.83 -46.25 -13.23
N LEU A 474 16.41 -46.59 -12.01
CA LEU A 474 16.28 -47.95 -11.47
C LEU A 474 15.15 -48.72 -12.14
N ALA A 475 14.02 -48.09 -12.49
CA ALA A 475 13.04 -48.73 -13.37
C ALA A 475 13.68 -48.98 -14.73
N LYS A 476 14.44 -48.05 -15.33
CA LYS A 476 15.19 -48.35 -16.57
C LYS A 476 16.30 -49.39 -16.38
N ALA A 477 16.90 -49.52 -15.20
CA ALA A 477 17.93 -50.50 -14.91
C ALA A 477 17.33 -51.89 -14.67
N ALA A 478 16.32 -52.00 -13.83
CA ALA A 478 15.52 -53.20 -13.60
C ALA A 478 14.68 -53.57 -14.83
N GLU A 479 14.24 -52.62 -15.68
CA GLU A 479 13.69 -52.86 -17.02
C GLU A 479 14.79 -53.24 -18.00
N ALA A 480 16.05 -52.82 -17.85
CA ALA A 480 17.15 -53.27 -18.69
C ALA A 480 17.66 -54.66 -18.26
N GLU A 481 17.60 -55.01 -16.98
CA GLU A 481 17.88 -56.34 -16.44
C GLU A 481 16.73 -57.30 -16.70
N ARG A 482 15.48 -56.87 -16.48
CA ARG A 482 14.28 -57.58 -16.93
C ARG A 482 14.24 -57.68 -18.45
N ALA A 483 14.63 -56.67 -19.21
CA ALA A 483 14.79 -56.79 -20.66
C ALA A 483 16.05 -57.56 -21.04
N HIS A 484 17.03 -57.77 -20.16
CA HIS A 484 18.17 -58.66 -20.41
C HIS A 484 17.79 -60.12 -20.14
N LEU A 485 17.07 -60.42 -19.05
CA LEU A 485 16.50 -61.73 -18.75
C LEU A 485 15.36 -62.09 -19.70
N LEU A 486 14.49 -61.14 -20.06
CA LEU A 486 13.51 -61.32 -21.12
C LEU A 486 14.20 -61.39 -22.50
N ALA A 487 15.26 -60.64 -22.79
CA ALA A 487 16.02 -60.85 -24.04
C ALA A 487 16.79 -62.18 -24.03
N ARG A 488 17.14 -62.74 -22.87
CA ARG A 488 17.67 -64.11 -22.75
C ARG A 488 16.55 -65.14 -22.99
N LEU A 489 15.35 -64.93 -22.44
CA LEU A 489 14.16 -65.75 -22.71
C LEU A 489 13.64 -65.62 -24.16
N ASP A 490 13.78 -64.46 -24.79
CA ASP A 490 13.39 -64.17 -26.17
C ASP A 490 14.51 -64.51 -27.18
N ALA A 491 15.76 -64.62 -26.72
CA ALA A 491 16.85 -65.29 -27.43
C ALA A 491 16.77 -66.82 -27.32
N LEU A 492 15.92 -67.38 -26.44
CA LEU A 492 15.49 -68.78 -26.61
C LEU A 492 14.62 -68.84 -27.86
N PRO A 493 14.98 -69.64 -28.87
CA PRO A 493 14.12 -69.83 -30.02
C PRO A 493 12.80 -70.48 -29.62
N GLU A 494 11.80 -70.32 -30.46
CA GLU A 494 10.43 -70.75 -30.15
C GLU A 494 10.30 -72.27 -30.26
N ILE A 495 10.09 -72.93 -29.11
CA ILE A 495 10.08 -74.39 -28.96
C ILE A 495 8.76 -74.77 -28.28
N GLU A 496 7.85 -75.44 -28.98
CA GLU A 496 6.51 -75.76 -28.46
C GLU A 496 6.54 -76.54 -27.13
N GLU A 497 7.47 -77.49 -26.98
CA GLU A 497 7.63 -78.30 -25.76
C GLU A 497 8.10 -77.50 -24.53
N LEU A 498 8.76 -76.35 -24.75
CA LEU A 498 9.24 -75.45 -23.70
C LEU A 498 8.41 -74.16 -23.61
N ALA A 499 7.47 -73.94 -24.53
CA ALA A 499 6.69 -72.70 -24.63
C ALA A 499 5.85 -72.43 -23.37
N ASN A 500 5.32 -73.48 -22.74
CA ASN A 500 4.59 -73.36 -21.47
C ASN A 500 5.52 -72.86 -20.35
N ASP A 501 6.66 -73.52 -20.13
CA ASP A 501 7.65 -73.12 -19.11
C ASP A 501 8.18 -71.70 -19.39
N ARG A 502 8.50 -71.40 -20.66
CA ARG A 502 8.92 -70.06 -21.12
C ARG A 502 7.84 -69.02 -20.85
N SER A 503 6.56 -69.33 -21.10
CA SER A 503 5.45 -68.41 -20.84
C SER A 503 5.21 -68.18 -19.35
N ALA A 504 5.35 -69.21 -18.51
CA ALA A 504 5.17 -69.09 -17.06
C ALA A 504 6.31 -68.28 -16.40
N LEU A 505 7.55 -68.47 -16.84
CA LEU A 505 8.68 -67.63 -16.43
C LEU A 505 8.58 -66.21 -17.00
N ARG A 506 8.12 -66.04 -18.26
CA ARG A 506 7.84 -64.73 -18.84
C ARG A 506 6.81 -63.96 -18.01
N ILE A 507 5.67 -64.58 -17.67
CA ILE A 507 4.64 -63.95 -16.83
C ILE A 507 5.21 -63.59 -15.46
N ARG A 508 5.98 -64.48 -14.81
CA ARG A 508 6.63 -64.19 -13.51
C ARG A 508 7.66 -63.07 -13.58
N LEU A 509 8.42 -62.94 -14.67
CA LEU A 509 9.29 -61.78 -14.94
C LEU A 509 8.52 -60.53 -15.34
N GLU A 510 7.32 -60.69 -15.90
CA GLU A 510 6.45 -59.58 -16.28
C GLU A 510 5.65 -59.00 -15.09
N GLU A 511 5.42 -59.82 -14.04
CA GLU A 511 4.70 -59.46 -12.81
C GLU A 511 5.61 -59.25 -11.57
N GLY A 512 6.85 -59.78 -11.56
CA GLY A 512 7.73 -59.83 -10.39
C GLY A 512 9.14 -59.23 -10.59
N ALA A 513 9.98 -59.38 -9.56
CA ALA A 513 11.35 -58.88 -9.54
C ALA A 513 12.31 -59.79 -10.34
N PRO A 514 13.33 -59.23 -11.05
CA PRO A 514 14.22 -60.02 -11.89
C PRO A 514 15.29 -60.82 -11.10
N GLU A 515 15.78 -60.28 -9.98
CA GLU A 515 16.88 -60.87 -9.20
C GLU A 515 16.60 -62.31 -8.74
N ASP A 516 15.39 -62.58 -8.23
CA ASP A 516 14.97 -63.91 -7.75
C ASP A 516 14.80 -64.97 -8.88
N LEU A 517 14.89 -64.56 -10.15
CA LEU A 517 14.51 -65.40 -11.31
C LEU A 517 15.67 -65.70 -12.28
N GLU A 518 16.86 -65.12 -12.10
CA GLU A 518 18.00 -65.38 -13.01
C GLU A 518 18.38 -66.88 -13.06
N ASP A 519 18.43 -67.56 -11.91
CA ASP A 519 18.74 -69.00 -11.83
C ASP A 519 17.68 -69.86 -12.56
N GLU A 520 16.40 -69.47 -12.50
CA GLU A 520 15.33 -70.17 -13.24
C GLU A 520 15.41 -69.92 -14.75
N VAL A 521 15.80 -68.71 -15.17
CA VAL A 521 16.07 -68.38 -16.59
C VAL A 521 17.26 -69.20 -17.12
N ALA A 522 18.37 -69.26 -16.38
CA ALA A 522 19.55 -70.03 -16.77
C ALA A 522 19.26 -71.54 -16.90
N ALA A 523 18.38 -72.09 -16.06
CA ALA A 523 17.93 -73.47 -16.16
C ALA A 523 17.08 -73.74 -17.43
N LEU A 524 16.31 -72.76 -17.90
CA LEU A 524 15.56 -72.87 -19.15
C LEU A 524 16.45 -72.66 -20.39
N GLU A 525 17.47 -71.80 -20.31
CA GLU A 525 18.51 -71.67 -21.33
C GLU A 525 19.15 -73.04 -21.64
N GLU A 526 19.64 -73.77 -20.63
CA GLU A 526 20.24 -75.09 -20.84
C GLU A 526 19.28 -76.12 -21.47
N ARG A 527 17.99 -76.10 -21.12
CA ARG A 527 16.98 -76.98 -21.73
C ARG A 527 16.72 -76.64 -23.20
N ALA A 528 16.64 -75.37 -23.54
CA ALA A 528 16.51 -74.94 -24.93
C ALA A 528 17.80 -75.23 -25.73
N ARG A 529 19.00 -75.08 -25.12
CA ARG A 529 20.29 -75.38 -25.77
C ARG A 529 20.34 -76.84 -26.28
N ALA A 530 19.75 -77.78 -25.54
CA ALA A 530 19.63 -79.17 -25.96
C ALA A 530 18.78 -79.36 -27.24
N TYR A 531 17.55 -78.80 -27.27
CA TYR A 531 16.63 -78.91 -28.42
C TYR A 531 17.21 -78.29 -29.70
N VAL A 532 17.88 -77.15 -29.56
CA VAL A 532 18.43 -76.40 -30.71
C VAL A 532 19.57 -77.16 -31.38
N ALA A 533 20.37 -77.92 -30.61
CA ALA A 533 21.41 -78.78 -31.16
C ALA A 533 20.82 -79.85 -32.09
N GLU A 534 19.67 -80.43 -31.72
CA GLU A 534 18.98 -81.46 -32.50
C GLU A 534 18.44 -80.88 -33.82
N ARG A 535 17.77 -79.72 -33.79
CA ARG A 535 17.18 -79.09 -34.98
C ARG A 535 18.24 -78.49 -35.94
N VAL A 536 19.40 -78.04 -35.44
CA VAL A 536 20.52 -77.61 -36.31
C VAL A 536 21.09 -78.79 -37.09
N GLU A 537 21.33 -79.94 -36.45
CA GLU A 537 21.82 -81.12 -37.18
C GLU A 537 20.78 -81.66 -38.19
N GLU A 538 19.47 -81.39 -38.00
CA GLU A 538 18.44 -81.67 -39.01
C GLU A 538 18.48 -80.72 -40.22
N LEU A 539 18.57 -79.40 -40.02
CA LEU A 539 18.74 -78.42 -41.10
C LEU A 539 20.02 -78.67 -41.91
N LYS A 540 21.07 -79.11 -41.23
CA LYS A 540 22.33 -79.57 -41.79
C LYS A 540 22.21 -80.83 -42.65
N ASN A 541 21.23 -81.69 -42.37
CA ASN A 541 20.87 -82.81 -43.24
C ASN A 541 20.02 -82.36 -44.45
N ARG A 542 19.30 -81.23 -44.38
CA ARG A 542 18.62 -80.61 -45.55
C ARG A 542 19.61 -79.94 -46.52
N LEU A 543 20.50 -79.07 -46.05
CA LEU A 543 21.39 -78.30 -46.95
C LEU A 543 22.42 -79.18 -47.67
N LYS A 544 22.91 -80.26 -47.04
CA LYS A 544 23.72 -81.29 -47.70
C LYS A 544 23.05 -81.91 -48.93
N ALA A 545 21.71 -81.89 -49.02
CA ALA A 545 20.97 -82.42 -50.16
C ALA A 545 20.91 -81.45 -51.36
N PHE A 546 21.35 -80.20 -51.21
CA PHE A 546 21.51 -79.23 -52.29
C PHE A 546 22.96 -79.07 -52.78
N GLU A 547 23.88 -79.89 -52.25
CA GLU A 547 25.34 -79.78 -52.45
C GLU A 547 25.94 -78.41 -52.05
N LEU A 548 25.15 -77.59 -51.35
CA LEU A 548 25.58 -76.35 -50.69
C LEU A 548 26.44 -76.67 -49.46
N ASP A 549 27.35 -75.76 -49.13
CA ASP A 549 28.25 -75.93 -47.99
C ASP A 549 27.51 -75.86 -46.66
N THR A 550 27.71 -76.85 -45.78
CA THR A 550 27.16 -76.84 -44.42
C THR A 550 28.14 -76.37 -43.35
N ALA A 551 29.27 -75.76 -43.74
CA ALA A 551 30.21 -75.15 -42.81
C ALA A 551 29.55 -74.14 -41.85
N PHE A 552 28.50 -73.41 -42.29
CA PHE A 552 27.77 -72.49 -41.41
C PHE A 552 26.89 -73.19 -40.36
N LEU A 553 26.46 -74.42 -40.62
CA LEU A 553 25.74 -75.26 -39.64
C LEU A 553 26.72 -75.99 -38.71
N ASP A 554 27.89 -76.40 -39.20
CA ASP A 554 29.02 -76.83 -38.34
C ASP A 554 29.65 -75.68 -37.54
N ALA A 555 29.37 -74.42 -37.89
CA ALA A 555 29.64 -73.24 -37.07
C ALA A 555 28.52 -73.03 -36.03
N ALA A 556 27.25 -73.12 -36.42
CA ALA A 556 26.10 -73.06 -35.51
C ALA A 556 26.19 -74.08 -34.35
N SER A 557 26.53 -75.34 -34.63
CA SER A 557 26.74 -76.39 -33.60
C SER A 557 27.97 -76.14 -32.70
N LYS A 558 28.82 -75.14 -33.00
CA LYS A 558 29.90 -74.65 -32.12
C LYS A 558 29.49 -73.40 -31.35
N GLN A 559 28.78 -72.46 -32.00
CA GLN A 559 28.20 -71.27 -31.36
C GLN A 559 27.31 -71.65 -30.18
N LEU A 560 26.48 -72.68 -30.36
CA LEU A 560 25.64 -73.27 -29.32
C LEU A 560 26.41 -73.78 -28.09
N ARG A 561 27.68 -74.20 -28.27
CA ARG A 561 28.57 -74.65 -27.17
C ARG A 561 29.32 -73.50 -26.50
N ALA A 562 29.26 -72.29 -27.06
CA ALA A 562 29.68 -71.06 -26.38
C ALA A 562 28.55 -70.43 -25.56
N GLY A 563 27.32 -70.96 -25.65
CA GLY A 563 26.13 -70.50 -24.91
C GLY A 563 25.12 -69.72 -25.77
N GLU A 564 25.49 -69.34 -26.99
CA GLU A 564 24.67 -68.55 -27.90
C GLU A 564 23.72 -69.40 -28.75
N PHE A 565 22.47 -68.97 -28.92
CA PHE A 565 21.50 -69.70 -29.73
C PHE A 565 21.67 -69.44 -31.24
N PRO A 566 22.04 -70.44 -32.05
CA PRO A 566 21.96 -70.32 -33.48
C PRO A 566 20.48 -70.30 -33.88
N ASN A 567 20.02 -69.16 -34.37
CA ASN A 567 18.61 -68.90 -34.64
C ASN A 567 18.03 -69.93 -35.62
N LEU A 568 17.16 -70.82 -35.15
CA LEU A 568 16.59 -71.91 -35.95
C LEU A 568 15.71 -71.40 -37.09
N ALA A 569 15.00 -70.28 -36.87
CA ALA A 569 14.20 -69.66 -37.92
C ALA A 569 15.08 -68.98 -38.98
N GLU A 570 16.28 -68.50 -38.61
CA GLU A 570 17.25 -67.96 -39.57
C GLU A 570 18.18 -68.99 -40.18
N LEU A 571 18.46 -70.13 -39.56
CA LEU A 571 19.10 -71.25 -40.23
C LEU A 571 18.10 -71.99 -41.12
N ALA A 572 16.81 -71.99 -40.76
CA ALA A 572 15.74 -72.34 -41.69
C ALA A 572 15.64 -71.32 -42.82
N ARG A 573 15.58 -70.01 -42.56
CA ARG A 573 15.55 -68.94 -43.58
C ARG A 573 16.86 -68.83 -44.37
N GLN A 574 18.01 -69.23 -43.85
CA GLN A 574 19.31 -69.27 -44.55
C GLN A 574 19.46 -70.57 -45.33
N SER A 575 18.91 -71.69 -44.86
CA SER A 575 18.62 -72.81 -45.76
C SER A 575 17.71 -72.32 -46.86
N GLU A 576 16.58 -71.71 -46.52
CA GLU A 576 15.64 -71.10 -47.44
C GLU A 576 16.19 -69.84 -48.14
N GLN A 577 17.43 -69.34 -47.90
CA GLN A 577 18.05 -68.18 -48.57
C GLN A 577 19.30 -68.58 -49.40
N GLU A 578 20.10 -69.55 -49.00
CA GLU A 578 20.98 -70.21 -49.97
C GLU A 578 20.15 -71.06 -50.96
N LEU A 579 18.89 -71.35 -50.59
CA LEU A 579 17.79 -71.53 -51.54
C LEU A 579 17.18 -70.18 -52.05
N ALA A 580 16.95 -69.12 -51.25
CA ALA A 580 16.33 -67.79 -51.60
C ALA A 580 17.06 -66.42 -51.58
N SER A 581 18.05 -65.99 -50.80
CA SER A 581 18.92 -64.87 -51.18
C SER A 581 19.64 -65.17 -52.51
N ALA A 582 19.82 -66.46 -52.84
CA ALA A 582 20.00 -66.93 -54.22
C ALA A 582 18.90 -66.39 -55.14
N ARG A 583 17.60 -66.53 -54.77
CA ARG A 583 16.31 -66.10 -55.41
C ARG A 583 15.94 -64.59 -55.40
N GLU A 584 16.30 -63.79 -54.40
CA GLU A 584 15.31 -62.87 -53.75
C GLU A 584 15.43 -61.35 -53.96
N PRO A 585 16.58 -60.66 -53.80
CA PRO A 585 16.61 -59.29 -53.27
C PRO A 585 16.19 -58.16 -54.25
N LEU A 586 14.89 -58.13 -54.57
CA LEU A 586 14.14 -57.27 -55.49
C LEU A 586 14.18 -55.73 -55.28
N LEU A 587 15.11 -55.13 -54.52
CA LEU A 587 14.81 -53.94 -53.69
C LEU A 587 15.84 -52.78 -53.73
N GLN A 588 15.53 -51.49 -53.47
CA GLN A 588 14.26 -50.72 -53.55
C GLN A 588 14.44 -49.19 -53.31
N GLU A 589 14.59 -48.73 -52.06
CA GLU A 589 14.64 -47.33 -51.54
C GLU A 589 13.51 -46.34 -51.91
N LEU A 590 13.29 -46.09 -53.21
CA LEU A 590 12.72 -44.89 -53.85
C LEU A 590 11.47 -44.24 -53.18
N ARG A 591 11.61 -43.43 -52.11
CA ARG A 591 10.43 -42.80 -51.44
C ARG A 591 10.55 -41.39 -50.83
N LYS A 592 11.74 -40.88 -50.46
CA LYS A 592 11.86 -40.09 -49.20
C LYS A 592 11.95 -38.55 -49.27
N LEU A 593 11.98 -37.98 -50.45
CA LEU A 593 12.25 -36.57 -50.72
C LEU A 593 11.08 -35.61 -50.34
N ARG A 594 10.39 -35.77 -49.20
CA ARG A 594 8.95 -35.40 -49.10
C ARG A 594 8.45 -34.29 -48.15
N ALA A 595 9.12 -33.95 -47.03
CA ALA A 595 8.38 -33.32 -45.91
C ALA A 595 8.99 -32.15 -45.11
N SER A 596 10.23 -31.69 -45.35
CA SER A 596 10.57 -30.30 -44.92
C SER A 596 9.67 -29.32 -45.66
N ALA A 597 9.45 -29.61 -46.95
CA ALA A 597 8.36 -29.20 -47.85
C ALA A 597 6.91 -29.25 -47.30
N GLN A 598 6.71 -29.52 -46.00
CA GLN A 598 5.38 -29.64 -45.34
C GLN A 598 5.31 -28.99 -43.94
N ARG A 599 6.34 -28.24 -43.52
CA ARG A 599 6.27 -27.27 -42.38
C ARG A 599 7.07 -26.02 -42.66
N LEU A 600 8.14 -26.24 -43.42
CA LEU A 600 8.66 -25.24 -44.32
C LEU A 600 7.89 -25.31 -45.65
N GLN A 601 6.67 -25.88 -45.76
CA GLN A 601 5.81 -25.55 -46.92
C GLN A 601 5.57 -24.04 -46.98
N ASP A 602 5.53 -23.40 -45.81
CA ASP A 602 5.46 -21.95 -45.64
C ASP A 602 6.84 -21.28 -45.91
N LEU A 603 7.85 -22.03 -46.40
CA LEU A 603 9.26 -21.65 -46.60
C LEU A 603 10.00 -22.41 -47.77
N ASP A 604 9.35 -23.23 -48.61
CA ASP A 604 9.94 -24.22 -49.56
C ASP A 604 9.14 -24.40 -50.88
N ASP A 605 9.81 -24.94 -51.92
CA ASP A 605 9.45 -24.83 -53.32
C ASP A 605 9.66 -26.14 -54.18
N GLY A 606 9.27 -27.37 -53.78
CA GLY A 606 9.52 -28.55 -54.67
C GLY A 606 8.83 -29.93 -54.46
N ASP A 607 8.74 -30.70 -55.57
CA ASP A 607 8.08 -32.03 -55.74
C ASP A 607 8.94 -33.01 -56.62
N LEU A 608 10.07 -33.64 -56.26
CA LEU A 608 10.49 -34.28 -55.01
C LEU A 608 9.82 -35.66 -54.74
N LEU A 609 8.74 -36.06 -55.43
CA LEU A 609 7.87 -37.17 -54.96
C LEU A 609 7.64 -38.30 -55.99
N GLY A 610 7.19 -39.47 -55.51
CA GLY A 610 6.30 -40.39 -56.28
C GLY A 610 6.86 -41.41 -57.29
N GLN A 611 8.16 -41.44 -57.61
CA GLN A 611 8.70 -42.31 -58.68
C GLN A 611 9.03 -43.75 -58.19
N LEU A 612 8.01 -44.49 -57.70
CA LEU A 612 8.14 -45.64 -56.78
C LEU A 612 8.36 -47.05 -57.43
N GLU A 613 7.72 -48.13 -56.92
CA GLU A 613 8.29 -49.49 -56.87
C GLU A 613 7.78 -50.55 -57.90
N ARG A 614 8.59 -51.61 -58.11
CA ARG A 614 8.20 -52.89 -58.77
C ARG A 614 9.09 -54.07 -58.33
N ALA A 615 8.50 -55.24 -58.07
CA ALA A 615 9.20 -56.52 -57.80
C ALA A 615 8.20 -57.71 -57.80
N GLU A 616 8.56 -58.83 -58.44
CA GLU A 616 7.74 -60.06 -58.55
C GLU A 616 8.63 -61.33 -58.64
N ALA A 617 8.12 -62.53 -58.30
CA ALA A 617 8.93 -63.75 -58.10
C ALA A 617 8.23 -65.10 -58.46
N GLN A 618 9.02 -66.20 -58.53
CA GLN A 618 8.60 -67.61 -58.66
C GLN A 618 9.54 -68.56 -57.86
N LEU A 619 10.56 -69.17 -58.50
CA LEU A 619 11.84 -69.55 -57.87
C LEU A 619 11.91 -70.68 -56.80
N GLU A 620 10.85 -71.42 -56.42
CA GLU A 620 10.70 -71.99 -55.06
C GLU A 620 11.90 -72.65 -54.34
N HIS A 621 12.77 -73.38 -55.02
CA HIS A 621 14.00 -73.91 -54.42
C HIS A 621 15.33 -73.28 -55.10
N GLY A 622 15.35 -72.08 -55.85
CA GLY A 622 16.49 -71.18 -56.40
C GLY A 622 16.33 -69.92 -57.44
N ARG A 623 17.13 -68.76 -57.31
CA ARG A 623 17.67 -67.57 -58.20
C ARG A 623 17.05 -66.10 -58.65
N VAL A 624 17.45 -64.84 -58.17
CA VAL A 624 17.45 -63.33 -58.71
C VAL A 624 18.05 -62.11 -57.79
N ASP A 625 18.02 -60.75 -58.12
CA ASP A 625 18.66 -59.48 -57.45
C ASP A 625 18.18 -57.94 -57.82
N LEU A 626 18.52 -56.78 -57.09
CA LEU A 626 18.34 -55.26 -57.43
C LEU A 626 19.09 -54.06 -56.62
N GLU A 627 18.70 -52.71 -56.69
CA GLU A 627 19.45 -51.41 -56.31
C GLU A 627 18.65 -50.03 -55.90
N PRO A 628 19.23 -48.77 -55.65
CA PRO A 628 18.66 -47.56 -54.87
C PRO A 628 18.76 -46.01 -55.36
N LEU A 629 18.44 -44.93 -54.54
CA LEU A 629 18.54 -43.40 -54.81
C LEU A 629 18.57 -42.37 -53.57
N LYS A 630 18.58 -40.98 -53.66
CA LYS A 630 18.71 -39.97 -52.49
C LYS A 630 18.05 -38.49 -52.33
N ALA A 631 18.68 -37.28 -52.52
CA ALA A 631 18.48 -36.00 -51.68
C ALA A 631 18.29 -34.52 -52.27
N ARG A 632 17.70 -33.52 -51.49
CA ARG A 632 17.51 -32.00 -51.72
C ARG A 632 17.09 -31.12 -50.48
N LEU A 633 16.79 -31.69 -49.32
CA LEU A 633 15.73 -31.20 -48.38
C LEU A 633 16.16 -30.25 -47.21
N GLN A 634 17.43 -29.83 -47.14
CA GLN A 634 18.03 -29.33 -45.88
C GLN A 634 18.21 -27.81 -45.77
N ALA A 635 18.36 -27.09 -46.89
CA ALA A 635 18.71 -25.66 -46.95
C ALA A 635 17.63 -24.67 -46.42
N LEU A 636 16.57 -25.20 -45.82
CA LEU A 636 15.31 -24.49 -45.57
C LEU A 636 15.13 -24.12 -44.09
N LEU A 637 15.68 -24.93 -43.17
CA LEU A 637 15.44 -24.77 -41.72
C LEU A 637 16.18 -23.58 -41.12
N GLU A 638 17.43 -23.39 -41.54
CA GLU A 638 18.35 -22.36 -41.03
C GLU A 638 17.79 -20.95 -41.21
N ARG A 639 17.00 -20.74 -42.27
CA ARG A 639 16.34 -19.48 -42.63
C ARG A 639 15.35 -18.96 -41.58
N ARG A 640 14.77 -19.83 -40.74
CA ARG A 640 13.67 -19.46 -39.83
C ARG A 640 14.12 -18.66 -38.60
N GLU A 641 15.29 -18.99 -38.04
CA GLU A 641 15.69 -18.47 -36.73
C GLU A 641 16.17 -17.02 -36.75
N VAL A 642 16.67 -16.54 -37.89
CA VAL A 642 17.15 -15.16 -38.09
C VAL A 642 16.03 -14.13 -37.83
N TRP A 643 14.82 -14.41 -38.32
CA TRP A 643 13.66 -13.50 -38.29
C TRP A 643 13.24 -13.08 -36.87
N ARG A 644 13.52 -13.91 -35.84
CA ARG A 644 13.11 -13.66 -34.45
C ARG A 644 13.83 -12.49 -33.78
N GLY A 645 15.03 -12.12 -34.24
CA GLY A 645 15.90 -11.16 -33.53
C GLY A 645 15.60 -9.69 -33.80
N GLU A 646 14.99 -9.36 -34.95
CA GLU A 646 14.93 -7.97 -35.44
C GLU A 646 13.78 -7.16 -34.81
N LEU A 647 12.65 -7.82 -34.51
CA LEU A 647 11.45 -7.18 -33.95
C LEU A 647 11.65 -6.67 -32.51
N GLU A 648 12.43 -7.38 -31.70
CA GLU A 648 12.76 -7.02 -30.30
C GLU A 648 13.43 -5.64 -30.21
N GLN A 649 14.19 -5.24 -31.23
CA GLN A 649 14.95 -3.98 -31.32
C GLN A 649 14.16 -2.78 -31.85
N ARG A 650 12.92 -2.96 -32.31
CA ARG A 650 12.05 -1.85 -32.76
C ARG A 650 11.29 -1.24 -31.60
N TYR A 651 10.61 -2.08 -30.81
CA TYR A 651 9.75 -1.68 -29.69
C TYR A 651 10.39 -0.62 -28.75
N LEU A 652 11.62 -0.88 -28.30
CA LEU A 652 12.28 -0.05 -27.28
C LEU A 652 12.45 1.43 -27.67
N ARG A 653 12.62 1.73 -28.97
CA ARG A 653 12.86 3.10 -29.47
C ARG A 653 11.59 3.94 -29.62
N LEU A 654 10.42 3.32 -29.76
CA LEU A 654 9.15 4.05 -29.84
C LEU A 654 8.79 4.69 -28.49
N ARG A 655 8.96 3.94 -27.40
CA ARG A 655 8.54 4.37 -26.05
C ARG A 655 9.27 5.63 -25.57
N GLU A 656 10.55 5.76 -25.90
CA GLU A 656 11.41 6.89 -25.52
C GLU A 656 10.96 8.22 -26.17
N ARG A 657 10.35 8.17 -27.37
CA ARG A 657 9.80 9.35 -28.05
C ARG A 657 8.57 9.92 -27.34
N PHE A 658 7.60 9.06 -27.07
CA PHE A 658 6.25 9.45 -26.60
C PHE A 658 6.27 10.35 -25.36
N GLU A 659 7.10 10.05 -24.36
CA GLU A 659 7.16 10.84 -23.11
C GLU A 659 7.64 12.28 -23.34
N THR A 660 8.28 12.61 -24.47
CA THR A 660 8.78 13.97 -24.76
C THR A 660 7.71 14.93 -25.32
N ALA A 661 6.60 14.40 -25.85
CA ALA A 661 5.50 15.18 -26.47
C ALA A 661 4.24 15.31 -25.60
N ARG A 662 4.14 14.49 -24.55
CA ARG A 662 2.95 14.31 -23.70
C ARG A 662 2.36 15.57 -23.05
N ALA A 663 3.10 16.67 -22.97
CA ALA A 663 2.70 17.86 -22.22
C ALA A 663 1.56 18.69 -22.85
N VAL A 664 1.17 18.41 -24.09
CA VAL A 664 -0.06 18.97 -24.70
C VAL A 664 -1.20 17.96 -24.56
N GLY A 665 -2.13 18.29 -23.67
CA GLY A 665 -3.23 17.41 -23.28
C GLY A 665 -4.34 17.35 -24.34
N GLY A 666 -4.62 16.14 -24.82
CA GLY A 666 -5.67 15.86 -25.80
C GLY A 666 -5.95 14.35 -25.89
N GLU A 667 -6.97 13.95 -26.64
CA GLU A 667 -7.40 12.54 -26.73
C GLU A 667 -6.31 11.64 -27.36
N THR A 668 -5.55 12.16 -28.33
CA THR A 668 -4.45 11.49 -29.03
C THR A 668 -3.43 10.88 -28.07
N ALA A 669 -3.08 11.61 -26.99
CA ALA A 669 -2.14 11.16 -25.96
C ALA A 669 -2.62 9.93 -25.20
N TYR A 670 -3.92 9.85 -24.90
CA TYR A 670 -4.52 8.76 -24.12
C TYR A 670 -4.60 7.46 -24.93
N ARG A 671 -4.95 7.55 -26.22
CA ARG A 671 -4.97 6.40 -27.13
C ARG A 671 -3.57 5.81 -27.32
N ALA A 672 -2.57 6.66 -27.54
CA ALA A 672 -1.16 6.23 -27.69
C ALA A 672 -0.64 5.51 -26.43
N LEU A 673 -0.89 6.05 -25.24
CA LEU A 673 -0.50 5.45 -23.96
C LEU A 673 -1.04 4.01 -23.80
N THR A 674 -2.30 3.79 -24.21
CA THR A 674 -3.01 2.51 -24.04
C THR A 674 -2.38 1.38 -24.88
N LEU A 675 -1.94 1.67 -26.11
CA LEU A 675 -1.28 0.68 -26.97
C LEU A 675 0.15 0.32 -26.50
N LEU A 676 0.88 1.28 -25.94
CA LEU A 676 2.23 1.05 -25.42
C LEU A 676 2.22 0.06 -24.23
N ASP A 677 1.19 0.13 -23.37
CA ASP A 677 0.99 -0.78 -22.22
C ASP A 677 0.71 -2.24 -22.67
N PHE A 678 0.15 -2.46 -23.87
CA PHE A 678 0.03 -3.79 -24.47
C PHE A 678 1.37 -4.30 -25.03
N LEU A 679 2.06 -3.46 -25.82
CA LEU A 679 3.31 -3.83 -26.50
C LEU A 679 4.43 -4.20 -25.51
N GLU A 680 4.48 -3.55 -24.34
CA GLU A 680 5.39 -3.92 -23.24
C GLU A 680 5.24 -5.39 -22.82
N LYS A 681 4.00 -5.86 -22.65
CA LYS A 681 3.70 -7.23 -22.23
C LYS A 681 4.11 -8.23 -23.31
N GLY A 682 3.92 -7.90 -24.59
CA GLY A 682 4.35 -8.71 -25.73
C GLY A 682 5.87 -8.82 -25.85
N ALA A 683 6.59 -7.68 -25.79
CA ALA A 683 8.04 -7.64 -25.92
C ALA A 683 8.77 -8.54 -24.91
N SER A 684 8.25 -8.65 -23.68
CA SER A 684 8.82 -9.50 -22.62
C SER A 684 8.89 -11.01 -22.93
N ARG A 685 8.30 -11.50 -24.04
CA ARG A 685 8.13 -12.95 -24.34
C ARG A 685 8.58 -13.40 -25.73
N ILE A 686 9.11 -12.50 -26.57
CA ILE A 686 9.22 -12.70 -28.03
C ILE A 686 9.91 -14.01 -28.47
N LYS A 687 10.94 -14.46 -27.75
CA LYS A 687 11.78 -15.63 -28.09
C LYS A 687 11.02 -16.98 -28.07
N ARG A 688 9.74 -17.02 -27.67
CA ARG A 688 8.89 -18.22 -27.61
C ARG A 688 7.82 -18.31 -28.70
N LEU A 689 7.75 -17.37 -29.64
CA LEU A 689 6.71 -17.31 -30.68
C LEU A 689 7.07 -18.11 -31.95
N GLY A 690 6.06 -18.79 -32.53
CA GLY A 690 6.14 -19.46 -33.84
C GLY A 690 5.98 -18.49 -35.02
N THR A 691 6.02 -19.00 -36.26
CA THR A 691 5.95 -18.18 -37.48
C THR A 691 4.66 -17.35 -37.60
N SER A 692 3.54 -17.81 -37.04
CA SER A 692 2.30 -17.03 -36.95
C SER A 692 2.38 -15.91 -35.91
N GLY A 693 2.68 -16.25 -34.65
CA GLY A 693 2.69 -15.29 -33.54
C GLY A 693 3.77 -14.20 -33.63
N LEU A 694 4.81 -14.39 -34.45
CA LEU A 694 5.78 -13.32 -34.75
C LEU A 694 5.18 -12.23 -35.64
N ALA A 695 4.33 -12.59 -36.60
CA ALA A 695 3.68 -11.63 -37.51
C ALA A 695 2.61 -10.77 -36.81
N GLU A 696 1.93 -11.34 -35.80
CA GLU A 696 0.90 -10.65 -35.03
C GLU A 696 1.47 -9.50 -34.18
N MET A 697 2.66 -9.71 -33.59
CA MET A 697 3.37 -8.69 -32.80
C MET A 697 3.89 -7.52 -33.65
N GLU A 698 4.23 -7.73 -34.93
CA GLU A 698 4.74 -6.66 -35.79
C GLU A 698 3.64 -5.63 -36.16
N ASN A 699 2.40 -6.09 -36.38
CA ASN A 699 1.30 -5.22 -36.80
C ASN A 699 0.91 -4.18 -35.74
N SER A 700 0.72 -4.60 -34.48
CA SER A 700 0.32 -3.70 -33.38
C SER A 700 1.35 -2.61 -33.08
N LEU A 701 2.62 -2.84 -33.44
CA LEU A 701 3.72 -1.93 -33.18
C LEU A 701 3.67 -0.72 -34.13
N ALA A 702 3.35 -0.95 -35.41
CA ALA A 702 3.28 0.10 -36.44
C ALA A 702 2.07 1.05 -36.31
N GLU A 703 1.03 0.65 -35.58
CA GLU A 703 -0.13 1.50 -35.30
C GLU A 703 0.16 2.50 -34.18
N ALA A 704 0.88 2.07 -33.13
CA ALA A 704 1.33 2.95 -32.06
C ALA A 704 2.34 4.02 -32.55
N GLU A 705 3.24 3.66 -33.49
CA GLU A 705 4.21 4.60 -34.09
C GLU A 705 3.51 5.88 -34.65
N ARG A 706 2.38 5.71 -35.35
CA ARG A 706 1.65 6.82 -36.01
C ARG A 706 0.95 7.78 -35.05
N LEU A 707 0.42 7.27 -33.94
CA LEU A 707 -0.26 8.12 -32.94
C LEU A 707 0.75 8.99 -32.17
N VAL A 708 1.97 8.49 -31.96
CA VAL A 708 3.07 9.29 -31.39
C VAL A 708 3.54 10.37 -32.38
N ASP A 709 3.68 10.03 -33.67
CA ASP A 709 4.03 11.02 -34.70
C ASP A 709 3.00 12.17 -34.79
N GLN A 710 1.71 11.88 -34.59
CA GLN A 710 0.65 12.89 -34.54
C GLN A 710 0.72 13.74 -33.26
N LEU A 711 0.94 13.12 -32.09
CA LEU A 711 1.08 13.85 -30.83
C LEU A 711 2.32 14.76 -30.81
N GLU A 712 3.44 14.34 -31.41
CA GLU A 712 4.61 15.20 -31.60
C GLU A 712 4.29 16.45 -32.43
N GLN A 713 3.41 16.33 -33.43
CA GLN A 713 2.95 17.47 -34.25
C GLN A 713 1.95 18.37 -33.51
N GLU A 714 1.00 17.80 -32.76
CA GLU A 714 0.10 18.55 -31.87
C GLU A 714 0.90 19.33 -30.81
N TYR A 715 1.90 18.68 -30.20
CA TYR A 715 2.80 19.29 -29.22
C TYR A 715 3.67 20.39 -29.84
N ALA A 716 4.25 20.15 -31.02
CA ALA A 716 5.03 21.16 -31.75
C ALA A 716 4.15 22.37 -32.12
N ALA A 717 2.95 22.15 -32.67
CA ALA A 717 2.03 23.21 -33.06
C ALA A 717 1.56 24.05 -31.85
N ALA A 718 1.16 23.41 -30.74
CA ALA A 718 0.77 24.13 -29.53
C ALA A 718 1.96 24.86 -28.86
N LYS A 719 3.18 24.32 -28.98
CA LYS A 719 4.41 25.00 -28.53
C LYS A 719 4.78 26.18 -29.43
N GLU A 720 4.58 26.09 -30.74
CA GLU A 720 4.72 27.21 -31.67
C GLU A 720 3.64 28.27 -31.42
N VAL A 721 2.39 27.89 -31.12
CA VAL A 721 1.32 28.82 -30.71
C VAL A 721 1.68 29.53 -29.39
N ALA A 722 2.20 28.81 -28.40
CA ALA A 722 2.69 29.41 -27.16
C ALA A 722 3.88 30.37 -27.39
N GLN A 723 4.76 30.05 -28.35
CA GLN A 723 5.87 30.93 -28.75
C GLN A 723 5.41 32.12 -29.61
N GLN A 724 4.32 32.01 -30.37
CA GLN A 724 3.71 33.12 -31.11
C GLN A 724 2.94 34.07 -30.18
N LEU A 725 2.22 33.54 -29.19
CA LEU A 725 1.61 34.32 -28.09
C LEU A 725 2.65 34.97 -27.17
N SER A 726 3.88 34.45 -27.14
CA SER A 726 5.05 35.10 -26.54
C SER A 726 5.81 36.02 -27.50
N GLY A 727 5.49 35.98 -28.80
CA GLY A 727 6.25 36.61 -29.89
C GLY A 727 5.70 37.96 -30.32
N ASN A 728 4.39 38.17 -30.14
CA ASN A 728 3.83 39.49 -29.92
C ASN A 728 3.60 39.65 -28.40
N ASP A 729 4.46 40.47 -27.78
CA ASP A 729 4.04 41.39 -26.73
C ASP A 729 3.59 40.82 -25.38
N LEU A 730 4.33 39.84 -24.84
CA LEU A 730 4.42 39.69 -23.37
C LEU A 730 5.02 40.92 -22.67
N ASP A 731 5.67 41.84 -23.41
CA ASP A 731 6.14 43.15 -22.94
C ASP A 731 5.15 44.31 -23.23
N GLU A 732 4.11 44.15 -24.06
CA GLU A 732 3.03 45.16 -24.26
C GLU A 732 1.68 44.75 -23.64
N LEU A 733 1.57 43.52 -23.12
CA LEU A 733 0.59 43.09 -22.13
C LEU A 733 1.29 42.58 -20.85
N LEU A 734 2.23 43.34 -20.25
CA LEU A 734 1.92 44.52 -19.43
C LEU A 734 0.49 44.50 -18.85
N GLY A 735 0.39 44.42 -17.51
CA GLY A 735 -0.89 44.14 -16.83
C GLY A 735 -1.98 45.17 -17.10
N VAL A 736 -3.08 44.75 -17.74
CA VAL A 736 -4.30 45.53 -17.97
C VAL A 736 -5.52 44.74 -17.49
N PHE A 737 -5.73 44.79 -16.17
CA PHE A 737 -7.02 44.68 -15.47
C PHE A 737 -7.79 43.34 -15.44
N ASP A 738 -8.82 43.40 -14.60
CA ASP A 738 -9.72 42.37 -14.09
C ASP A 738 -10.68 41.74 -15.12
N ALA A 739 -11.50 40.81 -14.61
CA ALA A 739 -12.72 40.23 -15.20
C ALA A 739 -13.62 41.27 -15.93
N PRO A 740 -14.42 40.88 -16.97
CA PRO A 740 -15.40 39.80 -16.85
C PRO A 740 -15.74 38.97 -18.13
N GLU A 741 -16.80 38.15 -18.01
CA GLU A 741 -17.62 37.55 -19.08
C GLU A 741 -18.01 38.53 -20.22
N PRO A 742 -18.40 38.11 -21.47
CA PRO A 742 -19.29 36.97 -21.74
C PRO A 742 -19.17 36.21 -23.09
N ARG A 743 -20.18 35.36 -23.37
CA ARG A 743 -20.63 34.73 -24.64
C ARG A 743 -20.80 35.78 -25.81
N PRO A 744 -20.99 35.44 -27.12
CA PRO A 744 -21.66 34.23 -27.65
C PRO A 744 -21.25 33.71 -29.07
N GLU A 745 -22.05 32.75 -29.61
CA GLU A 745 -22.32 32.47 -31.06
C GLU A 745 -21.17 32.01 -32.01
N ALA A 746 -21.40 31.31 -33.14
CA ALA A 746 -22.46 30.37 -33.55
C ALA A 746 -22.08 29.60 -34.85
N ALA A 747 -22.70 28.43 -35.06
CA ALA A 747 -22.98 27.74 -36.34
C ALA A 747 -21.90 27.74 -37.46
N THR A 748 -21.38 26.58 -37.89
CA THR A 748 -22.02 25.65 -38.85
C THR A 748 -21.03 24.47 -39.13
N ARG A 749 -21.40 23.28 -39.62
CA ARG A 749 -22.66 22.76 -40.21
C ARG A 749 -22.72 21.23 -40.10
N GLU A 750 -23.91 20.69 -39.85
CA GLU A 750 -24.36 19.33 -40.21
C GLU A 750 -24.39 19.12 -41.75
N PRO A 751 -24.60 17.91 -42.33
CA PRO A 751 -25.43 16.80 -41.80
C PRO A 751 -25.02 15.33 -42.14
N GLU A 752 -25.90 14.39 -41.74
CA GLU A 752 -26.09 13.00 -42.25
C GLU A 752 -24.89 12.02 -42.11
N GLY A 753 -24.99 10.79 -41.61
CA GLY A 753 -26.04 9.92 -41.02
C GLY A 753 -25.33 8.64 -40.50
N GLU A 754 -25.89 7.69 -39.75
CA GLU A 754 -27.28 7.23 -39.62
C GLU A 754 -27.62 6.81 -38.16
N ALA A 755 -28.86 6.34 -37.97
CA ALA A 755 -29.51 5.98 -36.71
C ALA A 755 -28.68 5.14 -35.70
N ALA A 756 -28.78 5.54 -34.42
CA ALA A 756 -28.56 4.64 -33.30
C ALA A 756 -29.72 3.63 -33.17
N PRO A 757 -29.48 2.44 -32.58
CA PRO A 757 -30.41 1.83 -31.66
C PRO A 757 -30.10 2.29 -30.22
N GLU A 758 -31.13 2.56 -29.42
CA GLU A 758 -30.99 2.84 -28.00
C GLU A 758 -30.57 1.56 -27.26
N SER A 759 -29.31 1.46 -26.83
CA SER A 759 -28.88 0.47 -25.84
C SER A 759 -28.99 1.06 -24.44
N THR A 760 -29.77 0.38 -23.60
CA THR A 760 -29.99 0.63 -22.16
C THR A 760 -28.74 1.14 -21.40
N PRO A 761 -28.90 1.99 -20.36
CA PRO A 761 -27.79 2.36 -19.49
C PRO A 761 -27.17 1.11 -18.88
N ASP A 762 -25.85 0.94 -19.06
CA ASP A 762 -25.11 -0.23 -18.55
C ASP A 762 -24.85 -0.05 -17.05
N GLU A 763 -25.81 -0.50 -16.23
CA GLU A 763 -25.82 -0.39 -14.77
C GLU A 763 -24.53 -0.90 -14.10
N LEU A 764 -23.81 -1.81 -14.76
CA LEU A 764 -22.58 -2.43 -14.26
C LEU A 764 -21.30 -1.67 -14.65
N ALA A 765 -21.39 -0.52 -15.32
CA ALA A 765 -20.24 0.28 -15.73
C ALA A 765 -19.34 0.70 -14.54
N SER A 766 -19.94 0.93 -13.36
CA SER A 766 -19.24 1.27 -12.10
C SER A 766 -18.27 0.17 -11.61
N LEU A 767 -18.48 -1.08 -12.03
CA LEU A 767 -17.66 -2.24 -11.64
C LEU A 767 -16.44 -2.45 -12.55
N ARG A 768 -16.40 -1.85 -13.74
CA ARG A 768 -15.36 -2.09 -14.74
C ARG A 768 -14.14 -1.18 -14.54
N PHE A 769 -13.51 -1.28 -13.38
CA PHE A 769 -12.30 -0.52 -13.01
C PHE A 769 -11.02 -1.38 -13.00
N ARG A 770 -9.84 -0.72 -13.03
CA ARG A 770 -8.53 -1.39 -13.14
C ARG A 770 -8.32 -2.41 -12.01
N GLY A 771 -8.04 -3.66 -12.37
CA GLY A 771 -7.88 -4.81 -11.45
C GLY A 771 -9.15 -5.66 -11.32
N VAL A 772 -10.29 -5.24 -11.88
CA VAL A 772 -11.42 -6.13 -12.18
C VAL A 772 -11.17 -6.76 -13.54
N VAL A 773 -11.12 -8.09 -13.59
CA VAL A 773 -10.83 -8.86 -14.81
C VAL A 773 -12.09 -9.02 -15.66
N TRP A 774 -13.24 -9.24 -15.01
CA TRP A 774 -14.55 -9.27 -15.65
C TRP A 774 -15.66 -9.04 -14.62
N ALA A 775 -16.77 -8.40 -15.02
CA ALA A 775 -17.99 -8.28 -14.23
C ALA A 775 -19.22 -8.19 -15.14
N GLY A 776 -20.29 -8.93 -14.80
CA GLY A 776 -21.52 -9.01 -15.60
C GLY A 776 -22.61 -9.86 -14.95
N TRP A 777 -23.84 -9.73 -15.46
CA TRP A 777 -24.97 -10.57 -15.04
C TRP A 777 -24.76 -12.03 -15.49
N LEU A 778 -25.06 -12.97 -14.59
CA LEU A 778 -24.86 -14.40 -14.81
C LEU A 778 -25.77 -14.96 -15.92
N GLU A 779 -26.94 -14.36 -16.12
CA GLU A 779 -27.92 -14.83 -17.11
C GLU A 779 -27.67 -14.26 -18.53
N ASP A 780 -26.82 -13.23 -18.67
CA ASP A 780 -26.46 -12.60 -19.96
C ASP A 780 -25.07 -13.08 -20.48
N LEU A 781 -24.50 -14.14 -19.88
CA LEU A 781 -23.10 -14.53 -20.00
C LEU A 781 -22.71 -15.20 -21.34
N ALA A 782 -21.74 -14.62 -22.07
CA ALA A 782 -20.95 -15.34 -23.07
C ALA A 782 -19.49 -14.80 -23.32
N PRO A 783 -18.55 -14.95 -22.37
CA PRO A 783 -17.11 -14.89 -22.62
C PRO A 783 -16.46 -16.28 -22.56
N GLU A 784 -15.59 -16.62 -23.51
CA GLU A 784 -15.05 -17.97 -23.78
C GLU A 784 -14.18 -18.63 -22.69
N ARG A 785 -14.18 -18.14 -21.44
CA ARG A 785 -13.26 -18.58 -20.36
C ARG A 785 -13.95 -18.92 -19.03
N LEU A 786 -15.28 -18.88 -18.96
CA LEU A 786 -16.06 -19.36 -17.81
C LEU A 786 -17.15 -20.33 -18.30
N ASP A 787 -17.17 -21.52 -17.70
CA ASP A 787 -18.20 -22.54 -17.95
C ASP A 787 -19.48 -22.15 -17.20
N ALA A 788 -20.36 -21.40 -17.88
CA ALA A 788 -21.54 -20.78 -17.28
C ALA A 788 -22.47 -21.77 -16.56
N GLY A 789 -22.55 -23.03 -17.04
CA GLY A 789 -23.33 -24.08 -16.39
C GLY A 789 -22.89 -24.32 -14.95
N ARG A 790 -21.59 -24.55 -14.74
CA ARG A 790 -21.02 -24.81 -13.40
C ARG A 790 -21.19 -23.65 -12.42
N VAL A 791 -21.18 -22.41 -12.92
CA VAL A 791 -21.38 -21.23 -12.07
C VAL A 791 -22.86 -21.09 -11.68
N HIS A 792 -23.78 -21.52 -12.54
CA HIS A 792 -25.21 -21.57 -12.25
C HIS A 792 -25.55 -22.73 -11.29
N ASP A 793 -24.93 -23.92 -11.47
CA ASP A 793 -25.04 -25.04 -10.54
C ASP A 793 -24.58 -24.63 -9.13
N PHE A 794 -23.41 -23.98 -9.02
CA PHE A 794 -22.88 -23.46 -7.75
C PHE A 794 -23.77 -22.37 -7.12
N ALA A 795 -24.43 -21.54 -7.93
CA ALA A 795 -25.41 -20.57 -7.44
C ALA A 795 -26.64 -21.27 -6.82
N ALA A 796 -27.13 -22.35 -7.45
CA ALA A 796 -28.25 -23.15 -6.94
C ALA A 796 -27.89 -23.95 -5.67
N GLU A 797 -26.66 -24.50 -5.60
CA GLU A 797 -26.15 -25.14 -4.37
C GLU A 797 -26.10 -24.13 -3.21
N LEU A 798 -25.63 -22.89 -3.44
CA LEU A 798 -25.62 -21.83 -2.43
C LEU A 798 -27.03 -21.39 -1.97
N GLU A 799 -28.02 -21.36 -2.87
CA GLU A 799 -29.42 -21.10 -2.50
C GLU A 799 -29.94 -22.21 -1.56
N SER A 800 -29.72 -23.49 -1.90
CA SER A 800 -30.13 -24.63 -1.08
C SER A 800 -29.45 -24.61 0.31
N LEU A 801 -28.16 -24.29 0.36
CA LEU A 801 -27.39 -24.21 1.60
C LEU A 801 -27.86 -23.03 2.48
N ARG A 802 -28.30 -21.91 1.88
CA ARG A 802 -28.93 -20.80 2.61
C ARG A 802 -30.27 -21.20 3.24
N GLU A 803 -31.09 -21.98 2.53
CA GLU A 803 -32.36 -22.49 3.05
C GLU A 803 -32.15 -23.50 4.19
N GLU A 804 -31.19 -24.42 4.08
CA GLU A 804 -30.88 -25.39 5.13
C GLU A 804 -30.30 -24.75 6.42
N VAL A 805 -29.46 -23.71 6.28
CA VAL A 805 -28.86 -23.01 7.43
C VAL A 805 -29.83 -22.00 8.07
N GLY A 806 -30.94 -21.65 7.41
CA GLY A 806 -31.94 -20.71 7.93
C GLY A 806 -31.47 -19.25 8.01
N ALA A 807 -30.34 -18.91 7.39
CA ALA A 807 -29.73 -17.60 7.42
C ALA A 807 -30.26 -16.71 6.28
N GLY A 808 -31.33 -15.95 6.56
CA GLY A 808 -32.04 -15.14 5.56
C GLY A 808 -31.26 -13.99 4.90
N GLU A 809 -29.99 -13.77 5.25
CA GLU A 809 -29.21 -12.59 4.82
C GLU A 809 -27.88 -12.89 4.10
N LEU A 810 -27.65 -14.14 3.67
CA LEU A 810 -26.54 -14.44 2.73
C LEU A 810 -26.87 -13.92 1.32
N ARG A 811 -26.52 -12.65 1.08
CA ARG A 811 -26.75 -11.92 -0.20
C ARG A 811 -25.52 -11.87 -1.12
N LEU A 812 -24.35 -12.26 -0.62
CA LEU A 812 -23.05 -12.23 -1.31
C LEU A 812 -22.21 -13.46 -0.93
N ALA A 813 -21.66 -14.15 -1.93
CA ALA A 813 -20.67 -15.22 -1.77
C ALA A 813 -19.32 -14.77 -2.36
N VAL A 814 -18.23 -15.11 -1.65
CA VAL A 814 -16.86 -14.68 -1.98
C VAL A 814 -15.92 -15.89 -2.02
N LEU A 815 -15.44 -16.25 -3.21
CA LEU A 815 -14.45 -17.30 -3.42
C LEU A 815 -13.05 -16.68 -3.57
N ALA A 816 -12.25 -16.77 -2.52
CA ALA A 816 -10.85 -16.31 -2.52
C ALA A 816 -9.93 -17.34 -3.21
N LEU A 817 -9.68 -17.15 -4.50
CA LEU A 817 -8.67 -17.90 -5.27
C LEU A 817 -7.25 -17.39 -4.93
N PRO A 818 -6.15 -18.04 -5.38
CA PRO A 818 -4.80 -17.68 -4.94
C PRO A 818 -4.43 -16.21 -5.17
N GLN A 819 -4.61 -15.71 -6.39
CA GLN A 819 -4.30 -14.32 -6.81
C GLN A 819 -5.55 -13.47 -7.12
N HIS A 820 -6.71 -14.11 -7.22
CA HIS A 820 -7.97 -13.49 -7.65
C HIS A 820 -9.06 -13.74 -6.62
N SER A 821 -10.14 -12.96 -6.67
CA SER A 821 -11.40 -13.24 -6.00
C SER A 821 -12.52 -13.35 -7.02
N PHE A 822 -13.31 -14.42 -6.91
CA PHE A 822 -14.59 -14.51 -7.60
C PHE A 822 -15.70 -14.13 -6.62
N LEU A 823 -16.60 -13.27 -7.07
CA LEU A 823 -17.72 -12.71 -6.31
C LEU A 823 -19.01 -13.09 -7.01
N LEU A 824 -19.97 -13.60 -6.25
CA LEU A 824 -21.32 -13.88 -6.72
C LEU A 824 -22.32 -13.22 -5.77
N ALA A 825 -23.05 -12.23 -6.26
CA ALA A 825 -24.01 -11.45 -5.47
C ALA A 825 -25.42 -11.62 -6.04
N ARG A 826 -26.43 -11.85 -5.20
CA ARG A 826 -27.83 -11.75 -5.64
C ARG A 826 -28.26 -10.28 -5.58
N LEU A 827 -28.85 -9.81 -6.66
CA LEU A 827 -29.25 -8.43 -6.90
C LEU A 827 -30.66 -8.48 -7.50
N GLY A 828 -31.67 -8.42 -6.63
CA GLY A 828 -33.05 -8.75 -6.99
C GLY A 828 -33.19 -10.20 -7.45
N GLU A 829 -33.72 -10.39 -8.66
CA GLU A 829 -33.91 -11.71 -9.29
C GLU A 829 -32.74 -12.13 -10.20
N ARG A 830 -31.61 -11.42 -10.17
CA ARG A 830 -30.42 -11.69 -10.98
C ARG A 830 -29.19 -11.95 -10.12
N TYR A 831 -28.24 -12.72 -10.64
CA TYR A 831 -26.92 -12.89 -10.04
C TYR A 831 -25.90 -12.04 -10.77
N LEU A 832 -25.23 -11.15 -10.05
CA LEU A 832 -24.04 -10.47 -10.53
C LEU A 832 -22.83 -11.35 -10.23
N ALA A 833 -22.07 -11.69 -11.27
CA ALA A 833 -20.80 -12.38 -11.15
C ALA A 833 -19.64 -11.41 -11.47
N ALA A 834 -18.57 -11.44 -10.68
CA ALA A 834 -17.37 -10.65 -10.93
C ALA A 834 -16.09 -11.42 -10.57
N LEU A 835 -15.07 -11.32 -11.42
CA LEU A 835 -13.73 -11.85 -11.18
C LEU A 835 -12.75 -10.68 -11.14
N ALA A 836 -11.98 -10.57 -10.08
CA ALA A 836 -10.99 -9.49 -9.90
C ALA A 836 -9.70 -10.00 -9.24
N GLU A 837 -8.65 -9.20 -9.31
CA GLU A 837 -7.44 -9.42 -8.52
C GLU A 837 -7.74 -9.19 -7.03
N LYS A 838 -7.20 -10.04 -6.16
CA LYS A 838 -7.44 -10.02 -4.71
C LYS A 838 -7.42 -8.62 -4.04
N PRO A 839 -6.44 -7.73 -4.28
CA PRO A 839 -6.41 -6.41 -3.65
C PRO A 839 -7.57 -5.46 -4.06
N GLN A 840 -8.34 -5.77 -5.10
CA GLN A 840 -9.55 -5.00 -5.44
C GLN A 840 -10.82 -5.52 -4.73
N LEU A 841 -10.78 -6.68 -4.05
CA LEU A 841 -11.94 -7.33 -3.42
C LEU A 841 -12.77 -6.35 -2.58
N SER A 842 -12.16 -5.63 -1.65
CA SER A 842 -12.87 -4.73 -0.72
C SER A 842 -13.56 -3.57 -1.45
N LYS A 843 -12.90 -3.03 -2.49
CA LYS A 843 -13.45 -1.96 -3.33
C LYS A 843 -14.60 -2.47 -4.21
N LEU A 844 -14.49 -3.70 -4.70
CA LEU A 844 -15.51 -4.34 -5.54
C LEU A 844 -16.75 -4.70 -4.72
N ILE A 845 -16.58 -5.26 -3.53
CA ILE A 845 -17.68 -5.50 -2.57
C ILE A 845 -18.40 -4.20 -2.25
N HIS A 846 -17.69 -3.09 -1.99
CA HIS A 846 -18.33 -1.79 -1.73
C HIS A 846 -19.09 -1.23 -2.94
N GLN A 847 -18.59 -1.43 -4.17
CA GLN A 847 -19.34 -1.04 -5.38
C GLN A 847 -20.58 -1.93 -5.60
N ILE A 848 -20.49 -3.24 -5.33
CA ILE A 848 -21.64 -4.16 -5.37
C ILE A 848 -22.67 -3.77 -4.30
N GLN A 849 -22.23 -3.43 -3.09
CA GLN A 849 -23.12 -2.94 -2.02
C GLN A 849 -23.84 -1.65 -2.41
N ARG A 850 -23.16 -0.71 -3.11
CA ARG A 850 -23.80 0.50 -3.65
C ARG A 850 -24.84 0.19 -4.74
N LEU A 851 -24.62 -0.84 -5.57
CA LEU A 851 -25.62 -1.35 -6.52
C LEU A 851 -26.76 -2.12 -5.82
N GLN A 852 -26.54 -2.63 -4.60
CA GLN A 852 -27.55 -3.30 -3.77
C GLN A 852 -28.45 -2.34 -2.96
N ILE A 853 -28.37 -1.03 -3.20
CA ILE A 853 -29.31 -0.04 -2.65
C ILE A 853 -30.37 0.32 -3.71
N PRO A 854 -31.56 -0.32 -3.71
CA PRO A 854 -32.70 0.19 -4.46
C PRO A 854 -33.27 1.45 -3.80
N SER A 855 -33.87 2.31 -4.62
CA SER A 855 -34.87 3.31 -4.20
C SER A 855 -36.27 2.75 -4.39
#